data_AF-A0A353DXY2-F1
#
_entry.id   AF-A0A353DXY2-F1
#
_cell.length_a   1.000
_cell.length_b   1.000
_cell.length_c   1.000
_cell.angle_alpha   90.00
_cell.angle_beta   90.00
_cell.angle_gamma   90.00
#
_symmetry.space_group_name_H-M   'P 1'
#
loop_
_entity.id
_entity.type
_entity.pdbx_description
1 polymer ?
#
loop_
_entity_poly.entity_id
_entity_poly.type
_entity_poly.pdbx_seq_one_letter_code
_entity_poly.pdbx_strand_id
1 'polypeptide(L)'
;FDDPEFDIRKHPTAHAGITCTVCHAITHVNSTKGNAAYTLEEPIHYPFAKSENPLLRYANEQMIKAKPAFHKKTFLKPLHENAEFCSTCHKVSLPGELTHYKDWLRGQNHYDSFLLSGVSGGNARAFYFPPKAQANCNGCHMPTKPSSDFGAQYLDESGALKIHDHLFPAANTGIPHLRQAPDWVQKSHEDFHKGNVKIELFGLKKGGSVDAPLKAPIRPSIPALEPGETYLFEVVIRTLKLGHLFTQGTADSNQVWMDVEVRDEGGVLGRSGSMDESRRVDPWSHFVNVYMLDKDGNRIDRRNAADIFTPLYNNQIPPGAAAVVHYQFTVPEDQQKPIEIELKLNYRKFDSTYMEYVYGKDYRNELPVSVLAEDRLSFGIEGGIQPQSERTLAIQPEDFPMWQRWNDYGIGLLLKGNAGSDKGELKQAAAAFSEVEALGRPEGPINLARVYFKEGRVDDAAQALQRAAAFDPQPPRWSMAWFTGQVHAQRGELDQAITNYRSILEDRYQELEDRDFDFSKDYVVINELGQTYYLRSKLERGRPEAEKQFLDLAIQQFQKALELDSENQTAHYNLSLIYGELGKEDLAEHHREAHEKYRFDDNARDRAVAVARARDPAARHASQSIVIYDLQREVD
;
A
#
# COMPACT_ATOMS: atom_id res chain seq x y z
N PHE A 1 -5.44 -16.06 32.44
CA PHE A 1 -4.84 -14.73 32.69
C PHE A 1 -5.56 -14.07 33.86
N ASP A 2 -6.00 -14.89 34.81
CA ASP A 2 -7.13 -14.55 35.70
C ASP A 2 -6.64 -14.39 37.15
N ASP A 3 -5.31 -14.45 37.31
CA ASP A 3 -4.60 -14.08 38.52
C ASP A 3 -4.22 -12.59 38.42
N PRO A 4 -4.91 -11.70 39.16
CA PRO A 4 -4.62 -10.27 39.15
C PRO A 4 -3.23 -9.93 39.71
N GLU A 5 -2.59 -10.87 40.44
CA GLU A 5 -1.24 -10.73 40.99
C GLU A 5 -0.16 -11.30 40.06
N PHE A 6 -0.53 -11.83 38.88
CA PHE A 6 0.44 -12.37 37.94
C PHE A 6 1.40 -11.28 37.46
N ASP A 7 2.66 -11.35 37.92
CA ASP A 7 3.72 -10.41 37.53
C ASP A 7 4.20 -10.70 36.11
N ILE A 8 3.40 -10.27 35.13
CA ILE A 8 3.70 -10.38 33.70
C ILE A 8 5.04 -9.71 33.36
N ARG A 9 5.50 -8.70 34.13
CA ARG A 9 6.74 -7.98 33.82
C ARG A 9 7.99 -8.78 34.14
N LYS A 10 7.92 -9.74 35.06
CA LYS A 10 9.06 -10.59 35.45
C LYS A 10 8.92 -12.04 35.00
N HIS A 11 7.73 -12.44 34.57
CA HIS A 11 7.52 -13.82 34.14
C HIS A 11 8.34 -14.13 32.87
N PRO A 12 9.11 -15.23 32.84
CA PRO A 12 10.00 -15.53 31.70
C PRO A 12 9.29 -15.58 30.34
N THR A 13 8.03 -16.02 30.30
CA THR A 13 7.26 -16.10 29.04
C THR A 13 6.90 -14.73 28.47
N ALA A 14 6.81 -13.68 29.29
CA ALA A 14 6.50 -12.33 28.80
C ALA A 14 7.65 -11.71 27.98
N HIS A 15 8.87 -12.19 28.20
CA HIS A 15 10.05 -11.78 27.46
C HIS A 15 10.38 -12.70 26.27
N ALA A 16 9.65 -13.80 26.10
CA ALA A 16 9.87 -14.76 25.01
C ALA A 16 9.37 -14.26 23.65
N GLY A 17 8.52 -13.23 23.62
CA GLY A 17 7.95 -12.67 22.40
C GLY A 17 7.07 -13.66 21.63
N ILE A 18 7.00 -13.51 20.31
CA ILE A 18 6.32 -14.46 19.42
C ILE A 18 7.30 -15.59 19.08
N THR A 19 7.10 -16.76 19.68
CA THR A 19 7.90 -17.96 19.43
C THR A 19 7.31 -18.80 18.28
N CYS A 20 8.06 -19.81 17.81
CA CYS A 20 7.53 -20.77 16.85
C CYS A 20 6.25 -21.47 17.34
N THR A 21 6.11 -21.70 18.64
CA THR A 21 4.92 -22.33 19.21
C THR A 21 3.69 -21.44 19.14
N VAL A 22 3.82 -20.11 19.18
CA VAL A 22 2.67 -19.20 19.00
C VAL A 22 2.07 -19.40 17.61
N CYS A 23 2.90 -19.34 16.57
CA CYS A 23 2.43 -19.48 15.19
C CYS A 23 1.96 -20.92 14.89
N HIS A 24 2.78 -21.91 15.22
CA HIS A 24 2.54 -23.30 14.81
C HIS A 24 1.54 -24.06 15.69
N ALA A 25 1.17 -23.54 16.86
CA ALA A 25 0.08 -24.08 17.67
C ALA A 25 -1.30 -23.60 17.22
N ILE A 26 -1.38 -22.59 16.34
CA ILE A 26 -2.66 -22.15 15.77
C ILE A 26 -3.27 -23.33 14.99
N THR A 27 -4.51 -23.70 15.31
CA THR A 27 -5.24 -24.79 14.63
C THR A 27 -6.24 -24.28 13.63
N HIS A 28 -6.80 -23.09 13.86
CA HIS A 28 -7.84 -22.48 13.02
C HIS A 28 -7.64 -20.97 12.95
N VAL A 29 -7.87 -20.41 11.75
CA VAL A 29 -8.14 -18.98 11.57
C VAL A 29 -9.65 -18.81 11.64
N ASN A 30 -10.12 -18.06 12.64
CA ASN A 30 -11.54 -17.95 12.92
C ASN A 30 -12.21 -16.88 12.03
N SER A 31 -11.47 -15.84 11.61
CA SER A 31 -11.92 -14.84 10.63
C SER A 31 -10.77 -13.94 10.16
N THR A 32 -11.01 -13.14 9.12
CA THR A 32 -10.10 -12.08 8.65
C THR A 32 -10.25 -10.75 9.41
N LYS A 33 -11.00 -10.70 10.53
CA LYS A 33 -11.16 -9.45 11.33
C LYS A 33 -9.85 -8.94 11.95
N GLY A 34 -8.88 -9.84 12.10
CA GLY A 34 -7.63 -9.52 12.80
C GLY A 34 -7.73 -9.67 14.32
N ASN A 35 -6.90 -8.94 15.07
CA ASN A 35 -6.87 -8.92 16.54
C ASN A 35 -6.86 -10.33 17.18
N ALA A 36 -5.98 -11.21 16.70
CA ALA A 36 -5.84 -12.59 17.17
C ALA A 36 -7.11 -13.46 16.98
N ALA A 37 -7.83 -13.27 15.88
CA ALA A 37 -8.95 -14.13 15.47
C ALA A 37 -8.49 -15.53 15.02
N TYR A 38 -7.85 -16.29 15.92
CA TYR A 38 -7.41 -17.66 15.74
C TYR A 38 -7.70 -18.51 16.98
N THR A 39 -7.62 -19.82 16.81
CA THR A 39 -7.67 -20.80 17.91
C THR A 39 -6.27 -21.37 18.15
N LEU A 40 -5.80 -21.29 19.40
CA LEU A 40 -4.58 -21.93 19.87
C LEU A 40 -4.92 -23.18 20.67
N GLU A 41 -4.31 -24.32 20.34
CA GLU A 41 -4.45 -25.57 21.08
C GLU A 41 -3.08 -26.09 21.51
N GLU A 42 -3.01 -26.77 22.67
CA GLU A 42 -1.77 -27.42 23.10
C GLU A 42 -1.35 -28.49 22.07
N PRO A 43 -0.15 -28.43 21.50
CA PRO A 43 0.32 -29.43 20.55
C PRO A 43 0.37 -30.83 21.19
N ILE A 44 -0.14 -31.84 20.48
CA ILE A 44 -0.02 -33.22 20.94
C ILE A 44 1.46 -33.63 20.89
N HIS A 45 1.97 -34.12 22.02
CA HIS A 45 3.38 -34.50 22.16
C HIS A 45 3.62 -36.00 21.94
N TYR A 46 4.83 -36.34 21.48
CA TYR A 46 5.32 -37.72 21.53
C TYR A 46 5.41 -38.19 23.00
N PRO A 47 5.31 -39.52 23.26
CA PRO A 47 5.50 -40.04 24.61
C PRO A 47 6.83 -39.58 25.21
N PHE A 48 6.83 -39.31 26.52
CA PHE A 48 8.00 -38.85 27.29
C PHE A 48 8.51 -37.43 26.98
N ALA A 49 7.79 -36.60 26.22
CA ALA A 49 8.23 -35.24 25.89
C ALA A 49 8.50 -34.34 27.11
N LYS A 50 7.77 -34.57 28.23
CA LYS A 50 7.93 -33.84 29.49
C LYS A 50 8.75 -34.64 30.53
N SER A 51 9.44 -35.72 30.13
CA SER A 51 10.19 -36.57 31.06
C SER A 51 11.56 -35.99 31.42
N GLU A 52 11.88 -35.98 32.71
CA GLU A 52 13.21 -35.62 33.20
C GLU A 52 14.21 -36.79 33.11
N ASN A 53 13.74 -38.02 32.86
CA ASN A 53 14.60 -39.18 32.74
C ASN A 53 15.38 -39.15 31.39
N PRO A 54 16.72 -39.20 31.39
CA PRO A 54 17.53 -39.12 30.17
C PRO A 54 17.24 -40.23 29.15
N LEU A 55 16.95 -41.46 29.59
CA LEU A 55 16.65 -42.58 28.69
C LEU A 55 15.30 -42.40 27.99
N LEU A 56 14.30 -41.91 28.73
CA LEU A 56 12.97 -41.65 28.17
C LEU A 56 12.99 -40.45 27.22
N ARG A 57 13.82 -39.44 27.51
CA ARG A 57 14.07 -38.31 26.59
C ARG A 57 14.77 -38.77 25.31
N TYR A 58 15.80 -39.60 25.43
CA TYR A 58 16.44 -40.22 24.27
C TYR A 58 15.43 -41.02 23.43
N ALA A 59 14.57 -41.80 24.07
CA ALA A 59 13.50 -42.53 23.38
C ALA A 59 12.53 -41.57 22.65
N ASN A 60 12.14 -40.46 23.28
CA ASN A 60 11.35 -39.40 22.65
C ASN A 60 12.02 -38.85 21.39
N GLU A 61 13.31 -38.50 21.46
CA GLU A 61 14.07 -37.98 20.32
C GLU A 61 14.14 -38.99 19.17
N GLN A 62 14.33 -40.28 19.47
CA GLN A 62 14.32 -41.31 18.43
C GLN A 62 12.93 -41.48 17.80
N MET A 63 11.84 -41.39 18.57
CA MET A 63 10.48 -41.44 18.03
C MET A 63 10.18 -40.27 17.08
N ILE A 64 10.66 -39.07 17.41
CA ILE A 64 10.54 -37.89 16.53
C ILE A 64 11.25 -38.17 15.19
N LYS A 65 12.50 -38.65 15.24
CA LYS A 65 13.31 -38.95 14.05
C LYS A 65 12.77 -40.11 13.22
N ALA A 66 12.24 -41.15 13.86
CA ALA A 66 11.72 -42.33 13.19
C ALA A 66 10.33 -42.10 12.56
N LYS A 67 9.50 -41.24 13.14
CA LYS A 67 8.15 -40.92 12.63
C LYS A 67 7.91 -39.40 12.56
N PRO A 68 8.67 -38.66 11.73
CA PRO A 68 8.60 -37.20 11.67
C PRO A 68 7.26 -36.67 11.13
N ALA A 69 6.47 -37.53 10.47
CA ALA A 69 5.14 -37.18 9.98
C ALA A 69 4.19 -36.68 11.07
N PHE A 70 4.30 -37.19 12.31
CA PHE A 70 3.49 -36.69 13.42
C PHE A 70 3.92 -35.28 13.82
N HIS A 71 5.22 -35.02 13.96
CA HIS A 71 5.75 -33.67 14.19
C HIS A 71 5.29 -32.69 13.09
N LYS A 72 5.40 -33.10 11.81
CA LYS A 72 4.94 -32.31 10.66
C LYS A 72 3.46 -31.96 10.78
N LYS A 73 2.59 -32.94 11.03
CA LYS A 73 1.13 -32.70 11.16
C LYS A 73 0.78 -31.81 12.35
N THR A 74 1.53 -31.91 13.44
CA THR A 74 1.29 -31.10 14.66
C THR A 74 1.62 -29.63 14.43
N PHE A 75 2.74 -29.32 13.76
CA PHE A 75 3.24 -27.94 13.64
C PHE A 75 3.04 -27.30 12.26
N LEU A 76 2.85 -28.08 11.19
CA LEU A 76 2.61 -27.59 9.84
C LEU A 76 1.21 -27.98 9.37
N LYS A 77 0.34 -26.98 9.33
CA LYS A 77 -1.08 -27.06 8.91
C LYS A 77 -1.28 -26.24 7.62
N PRO A 78 -2.27 -26.57 6.77
CA PRO A 78 -2.53 -25.84 5.52
C PRO A 78 -2.71 -24.33 5.70
N LEU A 79 -3.23 -23.89 6.85
CA LEU A 79 -3.42 -22.47 7.16
C LEU A 79 -2.13 -21.64 7.03
N HIS A 80 -0.94 -22.20 7.26
CA HIS A 80 0.31 -21.44 7.19
C HIS A 80 0.70 -21.04 5.77
N GLU A 81 0.08 -21.66 4.75
CA GLU A 81 0.34 -21.36 3.34
C GLU A 81 -0.60 -20.25 2.81
N ASN A 82 -1.53 -19.77 3.64
CA ASN A 82 -2.58 -18.84 3.27
C ASN A 82 -2.35 -17.44 3.85
N ALA A 83 -2.73 -16.39 3.12
CA ALA A 83 -2.57 -15.01 3.58
C ALA A 83 -3.49 -14.66 4.78
N GLU A 84 -4.60 -15.36 4.93
CA GLU A 84 -5.55 -15.25 6.04
C GLU A 84 -4.86 -15.52 7.39
N PHE A 85 -3.85 -16.39 7.43
CA PHE A 85 -3.06 -16.62 8.63
C PHE A 85 -2.39 -15.35 9.12
N CYS A 86 -1.73 -14.62 8.22
CA CYS A 86 -1.09 -13.34 8.54
C CYS A 86 -2.11 -12.27 8.92
N SER A 87 -3.34 -12.33 8.39
CA SER A 87 -4.40 -11.36 8.70
C SER A 87 -4.72 -11.28 10.19
N THR A 88 -4.58 -12.39 10.92
CA THR A 88 -4.90 -12.46 12.36
C THR A 88 -4.06 -11.50 13.21
N CYS A 89 -2.87 -11.11 12.73
CA CYS A 89 -1.97 -10.15 13.39
C CYS A 89 -1.75 -8.87 12.57
N HIS A 90 -1.82 -8.94 11.23
CA HIS A 90 -1.51 -7.82 10.32
C HIS A 90 -2.75 -7.07 9.81
N LYS A 91 -3.94 -7.46 10.26
CA LYS A 91 -5.17 -6.67 10.25
C LYS A 91 -5.51 -6.38 11.72
N VAL A 92 -5.69 -5.11 12.06
CA VAL A 92 -5.84 -4.63 13.43
C VAL A 92 -6.93 -3.57 13.47
N SER A 93 -7.78 -3.66 14.50
CA SER A 93 -8.77 -2.67 14.90
C SER A 93 -8.51 -2.24 16.34
N LEU A 94 -8.91 -1.02 16.65
CA LEU A 94 -8.84 -0.42 17.98
C LEU A 94 -10.26 -0.35 18.54
N PRO A 95 -10.52 -0.97 19.71
CA PRO A 95 -11.84 -0.99 20.29
C PRO A 95 -12.17 0.34 21.00
N GLY A 96 -13.46 0.61 21.20
CA GLY A 96 -13.93 1.82 21.89
C GLY A 96 -13.48 1.92 23.34
N GLU A 97 -13.28 0.79 24.01
CA GLU A 97 -12.74 0.72 25.37
C GLU A 97 -11.29 1.22 25.46
N LEU A 98 -10.54 1.13 24.34
CA LEU A 98 -9.18 1.65 24.25
C LEU A 98 -9.16 3.12 23.80
N THR A 99 -9.98 3.47 22.81
CA THR A 99 -9.91 4.80 22.16
C THR A 99 -10.82 5.85 22.78
N HIS A 100 -11.86 5.42 23.51
CA HIS A 100 -12.93 6.26 24.03
C HIS A 100 -13.57 7.18 22.96
N TYR A 101 -13.59 6.74 21.70
CA TYR A 101 -14.11 7.49 20.56
C TYR A 101 -15.20 6.73 19.79
N LYS A 102 -14.84 5.66 19.09
CA LYS A 102 -15.77 4.77 18.38
C LYS A 102 -15.63 3.36 18.92
N ASP A 103 -16.73 2.61 18.93
CA ASP A 103 -16.75 1.19 19.28
C ASP A 103 -15.75 0.36 18.46
N TRP A 104 -15.45 0.82 17.25
CA TRP A 104 -14.44 0.26 16.38
C TRP A 104 -13.76 1.35 15.56
N LEU A 105 -12.44 1.27 15.48
CA LEU A 105 -11.64 2.10 14.59
C LEU A 105 -10.62 1.23 13.88
N ARG A 106 -10.46 1.42 12.56
CA ARG A 106 -9.44 0.67 11.82
C ARG A 106 -8.04 1.15 12.21
N GLY A 107 -7.20 0.21 12.64
CA GLY A 107 -5.76 0.39 12.76
C GLY A 107 -5.05 -0.03 11.48
N GLN A 108 -4.11 -0.97 11.60
CA GLN A 108 -3.34 -1.48 10.45
C GLN A 108 -4.15 -2.47 9.62
N ASN A 109 -3.99 -2.48 8.30
CA ASN A 109 -4.69 -3.42 7.43
C ASN A 109 -3.87 -3.83 6.21
N HIS A 110 -2.91 -4.73 6.40
CA HIS A 110 -2.09 -5.25 5.30
C HIS A 110 -2.83 -6.26 4.46
N TYR A 111 -3.66 -7.08 5.09
CA TYR A 111 -4.33 -8.20 4.44
C TYR A 111 -5.27 -7.74 3.32
N ASP A 112 -6.16 -6.78 3.58
CA ASP A 112 -7.10 -6.34 2.54
C ASP A 112 -6.38 -5.61 1.40
N SER A 113 -5.37 -4.81 1.73
CA SER A 113 -4.53 -4.14 0.73
C SER A 113 -3.77 -5.14 -0.14
N PHE A 114 -3.35 -6.27 0.44
CA PHE A 114 -2.69 -7.36 -0.27
C PHE A 114 -3.66 -8.13 -1.14
N LEU A 115 -4.78 -8.56 -0.57
CA LEU A 115 -5.84 -9.29 -1.27
C LEU A 115 -6.28 -8.51 -2.52
N LEU A 116 -6.51 -7.20 -2.38
CA LEU A 116 -6.89 -6.30 -3.46
C LEU A 116 -5.69 -5.66 -4.19
N SER A 117 -4.55 -6.36 -4.32
CA SER A 117 -3.42 -5.89 -5.12
C SER A 117 -3.34 -6.59 -6.47
N GLY A 118 -2.68 -5.95 -7.45
CA GLY A 118 -2.29 -6.65 -8.68
C GLY A 118 -1.26 -7.76 -8.41
N VAL A 119 -0.47 -7.62 -7.34
CA VAL A 119 0.58 -8.57 -6.94
C VAL A 119 -0.01 -9.89 -6.46
N SER A 120 -1.12 -9.86 -5.71
CA SER A 120 -1.81 -11.07 -5.25
C SER A 120 -2.55 -11.82 -6.37
N GLY A 121 -2.74 -11.19 -7.53
CA GLY A 121 -3.61 -11.71 -8.59
C GLY A 121 -5.10 -11.63 -8.25
N GLY A 122 -5.49 -10.89 -7.20
CA GLY A 122 -6.87 -10.81 -6.71
C GLY A 122 -7.63 -9.54 -7.09
N ASN A 123 -7.01 -8.57 -7.78
CA ASN A 123 -7.64 -7.29 -8.12
C ASN A 123 -7.70 -7.07 -9.64
N ALA A 124 -8.90 -7.17 -10.22
CA ALA A 124 -9.12 -6.98 -11.66
C ALA A 124 -8.92 -5.52 -12.12
N ARG A 125 -8.73 -4.59 -11.18
CA ARG A 125 -8.69 -3.15 -11.38
C ARG A 125 -7.30 -2.57 -11.13
N ALA A 126 -6.27 -3.39 -10.98
CA ALA A 126 -4.90 -2.91 -10.77
C ALA A 126 -4.38 -2.12 -11.98
N PHE A 127 -3.39 -1.24 -11.78
CA PHE A 127 -2.72 -0.53 -12.87
C PHE A 127 -1.71 -1.40 -13.60
N TYR A 128 -1.09 -2.33 -12.86
CA TYR A 128 -0.09 -3.26 -13.36
C TYR A 128 -0.35 -4.66 -12.81
N PHE A 129 -0.01 -5.67 -13.61
CA PHE A 129 -0.18 -7.08 -13.28
C PHE A 129 1.17 -7.79 -13.44
N PRO A 130 1.67 -8.51 -12.42
CA PRO A 130 2.94 -9.23 -12.52
C PRO A 130 2.80 -10.40 -13.51
N PRO A 131 3.91 -10.90 -14.08
CA PRO A 131 3.87 -12.12 -14.89
C PRO A 131 3.25 -13.31 -14.14
N LYS A 132 3.47 -13.38 -12.82
CA LYS A 132 2.90 -14.39 -11.94
C LYS A 132 2.51 -13.76 -10.61
N ALA A 133 1.36 -14.12 -10.07
CA ALA A 133 0.90 -13.63 -8.78
C ALA A 133 1.70 -14.21 -7.62
N GLN A 134 1.73 -13.46 -6.53
CA GLN A 134 2.22 -13.89 -5.23
C GLN A 134 1.01 -14.22 -4.36
N ALA A 135 0.69 -15.50 -4.18
CA ALA A 135 -0.54 -15.92 -3.53
C ALA A 135 -0.62 -15.62 -2.01
N ASN A 136 0.53 -15.45 -1.34
CA ASN A 136 0.59 -15.22 0.11
C ASN A 136 1.74 -14.31 0.53
N CYS A 137 1.73 -13.90 1.79
CA CYS A 137 2.75 -13.01 2.37
C CYS A 137 4.13 -13.68 2.49
N ASN A 138 4.17 -15.01 2.64
CA ASN A 138 5.39 -15.76 2.95
C ASN A 138 6.37 -15.81 1.77
N GLY A 139 5.90 -15.76 0.52
CA GLY A 139 6.83 -15.74 -0.61
C GLY A 139 7.74 -14.52 -0.65
N CYS A 140 7.32 -13.39 -0.05
CA CYS A 140 8.18 -12.23 0.14
C CYS A 140 8.81 -12.19 1.55
N HIS A 141 8.01 -12.38 2.60
CA HIS A 141 8.46 -12.16 3.97
C HIS A 141 9.16 -13.36 4.63
N MET A 142 9.11 -14.54 4.01
CA MET A 142 9.81 -15.74 4.45
C MET A 142 10.62 -16.34 3.28
N PRO A 143 11.60 -15.59 2.74
CA PRO A 143 12.37 -16.04 1.58
C PRO A 143 13.07 -17.36 1.88
N THR A 144 13.28 -18.17 0.86
CA THR A 144 13.93 -19.47 1.03
C THR A 144 15.44 -19.31 1.22
N LYS A 145 16.03 -20.13 2.10
CA LYS A 145 17.48 -20.21 2.28
C LYS A 145 17.97 -21.65 2.25
N PRO A 146 19.16 -21.92 1.70
CA PRO A 146 19.77 -23.25 1.75
C PRO A 146 19.86 -23.77 3.20
N SER A 147 19.53 -25.05 3.39
CA SER A 147 19.64 -25.71 4.69
C SER A 147 19.88 -27.22 4.53
N SER A 148 20.64 -27.79 5.46
CA SER A 148 20.83 -29.22 5.64
C SER A 148 19.98 -29.81 6.78
N ASP A 149 19.04 -29.02 7.33
CA ASP A 149 18.13 -29.46 8.38
C ASP A 149 17.21 -30.60 7.88
N PHE A 150 16.80 -31.48 8.78
CA PHE A 150 15.89 -32.60 8.47
C PHE A 150 14.57 -32.17 7.81
N GLY A 151 14.13 -30.94 8.04
CA GLY A 151 12.90 -30.37 7.47
C GLY A 151 13.08 -29.68 6.11
N ALA A 152 14.30 -29.62 5.58
CA ALA A 152 14.58 -28.92 4.32
C ALA A 152 13.94 -29.64 3.13
N GLN A 153 13.49 -28.86 2.15
CA GLN A 153 12.76 -29.32 0.97
C GLN A 153 13.30 -28.64 -0.30
N TYR A 154 13.02 -29.21 -1.46
CA TYR A 154 13.21 -28.53 -2.74
C TYR A 154 12.08 -27.53 -2.93
N LEU A 155 12.35 -26.25 -2.65
CA LEU A 155 11.35 -25.17 -2.67
C LEU A 155 11.40 -24.32 -3.94
N ASP A 156 12.34 -24.60 -4.85
CA ASP A 156 12.46 -23.96 -6.15
C ASP A 156 13.25 -24.84 -7.14
N GLU A 157 13.41 -24.35 -8.36
CA GLU A 157 14.05 -25.04 -9.48
C GLU A 157 15.58 -25.18 -9.33
N SER A 158 16.18 -24.64 -8.27
CA SER A 158 17.64 -24.71 -8.08
C SER A 158 18.15 -26.12 -7.77
N GLY A 159 17.26 -27.05 -7.39
CA GLY A 159 17.63 -28.40 -6.99
C GLY A 159 18.40 -28.46 -5.67
N ALA A 160 18.39 -27.39 -4.86
CA ALA A 160 18.98 -27.35 -3.52
C ALA A 160 17.91 -27.53 -2.43
N LEU A 161 18.29 -28.18 -1.32
CA LEU A 161 17.45 -28.25 -0.12
C LEU A 161 17.42 -26.89 0.59
N LYS A 162 16.21 -26.42 0.89
CA LYS A 162 15.93 -25.10 1.48
C LYS A 162 14.88 -25.17 2.58
N ILE A 163 14.87 -24.12 3.40
CA ILE A 163 13.80 -23.82 4.36
C ILE A 163 13.33 -22.38 4.16
N HIS A 164 12.14 -22.06 4.65
CA HIS A 164 11.68 -20.68 4.75
C HIS A 164 12.41 -19.95 5.88
N ASP A 165 12.96 -18.77 5.59
CA ASP A 165 13.65 -17.97 6.58
C ASP A 165 12.66 -17.28 7.53
N HIS A 166 12.87 -17.46 8.83
CA HIS A 166 12.03 -16.89 9.89
C HIS A 166 12.65 -15.62 10.50
N LEU A 167 13.63 -15.01 9.81
CA LEU A 167 14.13 -13.68 10.16
C LEU A 167 13.09 -12.59 9.89
N PHE A 168 12.23 -12.80 8.87
CA PHE A 168 11.27 -11.82 8.37
C PHE A 168 11.91 -10.45 8.02
N PRO A 169 12.92 -10.41 7.13
CA PRO A 169 13.49 -9.15 6.71
C PRO A 169 12.40 -8.27 6.07
N ALA A 170 12.31 -7.03 6.55
CA ALA A 170 11.26 -6.07 6.23
C ALA A 170 11.70 -4.66 6.65
N ALA A 171 10.77 -3.72 6.83
CA ALA A 171 11.05 -2.31 7.14
C ALA A 171 11.79 -2.05 8.46
N ASN A 172 11.88 -3.01 9.39
CA ASN A 172 12.41 -2.73 10.72
C ASN A 172 13.94 -2.77 10.81
N THR A 173 14.60 -1.70 10.34
CA THR A 173 16.06 -1.49 10.52
C THR A 173 16.44 -0.94 11.89
N GLY A 174 15.47 -0.40 12.64
CA GLY A 174 15.74 0.20 13.96
C GLY A 174 16.03 -0.83 15.04
N ILE A 175 15.24 -1.90 15.12
CA ILE A 175 15.38 -2.91 16.19
C ILE A 175 16.71 -3.68 16.11
N PRO A 176 17.16 -4.19 14.94
CA PRO A 176 18.47 -4.81 14.82
C PRO A 176 19.60 -3.93 15.34
N HIS A 177 19.59 -2.64 14.98
CA HIS A 177 20.56 -1.66 15.46
C HIS A 177 20.51 -1.48 16.98
N LEU A 178 19.32 -1.22 17.55
CA LEU A 178 19.14 -1.03 19.00
C LEU A 178 19.52 -2.27 19.82
N ARG A 179 19.36 -3.46 19.24
CA ARG A 179 19.73 -4.75 19.83
C ARG A 179 21.19 -5.12 19.60
N GLN A 180 21.96 -4.32 18.88
CA GLN A 180 23.34 -4.62 18.47
C GLN A 180 23.41 -6.00 17.78
N ALA A 181 22.43 -6.28 16.92
CA ALA A 181 22.39 -7.50 16.15
C ALA A 181 23.60 -7.56 15.19
N PRO A 182 24.06 -8.75 14.80
CA PRO A 182 25.13 -8.88 13.82
C PRO A 182 24.82 -8.13 12.52
N ASP A 183 25.84 -7.54 11.89
CA ASP A 183 25.70 -6.69 10.68
C ASP A 183 24.92 -7.37 9.54
N TRP A 184 25.02 -8.70 9.41
CA TRP A 184 24.30 -9.44 8.38
C TRP A 184 22.78 -9.33 8.54
N VAL A 185 22.25 -9.17 9.76
CA VAL A 185 20.82 -8.98 10.02
C VAL A 185 20.38 -7.63 9.43
N GLN A 186 21.10 -6.56 9.78
CA GLN A 186 20.83 -5.22 9.24
C GLN A 186 20.88 -5.21 7.71
N LYS A 187 21.91 -5.86 7.15
CA LYS A 187 22.06 -6.01 5.71
C LYS A 187 20.91 -6.78 5.06
N SER A 188 20.36 -7.84 5.69
CA SER A 188 19.19 -8.55 5.17
C SER A 188 17.95 -7.65 5.06
N HIS A 189 17.74 -6.74 6.02
CA HIS A 189 16.66 -5.74 5.95
C HIS A 189 16.89 -4.72 4.82
N GLU A 190 18.12 -4.22 4.67
CA GLU A 190 18.49 -3.28 3.61
C GLU A 190 18.41 -3.91 2.21
N ASP A 191 18.88 -5.14 2.05
CA ASP A 191 18.78 -5.89 0.80
C ASP A 191 17.32 -6.15 0.42
N PHE A 192 16.45 -6.43 1.41
CA PHE A 192 15.01 -6.57 1.19
C PHE A 192 14.37 -5.29 0.65
N HIS A 193 14.91 -4.10 0.93
CA HIS A 193 14.36 -2.83 0.45
C HIS A 193 14.66 -2.54 -1.03
N LYS A 194 15.74 -3.11 -1.56
CA LYS A 194 16.25 -2.78 -2.89
C LYS A 194 15.24 -3.12 -4.00
N GLY A 195 14.95 -2.13 -4.83
CA GLY A 195 14.06 -2.28 -6.00
C GLY A 195 12.58 -2.48 -5.66
N ASN A 196 12.16 -2.17 -4.42
CA ASN A 196 10.74 -2.12 -4.06
C ASN A 196 10.08 -0.82 -4.47
N VAL A 197 10.86 0.26 -4.55
CA VAL A 197 10.42 1.58 -4.98
C VAL A 197 11.42 2.16 -5.96
N LYS A 198 10.94 3.06 -6.82
CA LYS A 198 11.74 3.87 -7.72
C LYS A 198 11.36 5.34 -7.52
N ILE A 199 12.33 6.22 -7.71
CA ILE A 199 12.07 7.64 -7.90
C ILE A 199 12.59 8.08 -9.26
N GLU A 200 11.97 9.12 -9.80
CA GLU A 200 12.38 9.68 -11.08
C GLU A 200 12.07 11.17 -11.13
N LEU A 201 13.05 12.00 -11.52
CA LEU A 201 12.77 13.33 -12.04
C LEU A 201 12.21 13.20 -13.46
N PHE A 202 10.90 13.19 -13.57
CA PHE A 202 10.18 12.84 -14.79
C PHE A 202 10.14 14.00 -15.78
N GLY A 203 9.84 15.20 -15.27
CA GLY A 203 9.54 16.37 -16.09
C GLY A 203 9.89 17.67 -15.41
N LEU A 204 9.82 18.75 -16.18
CA LEU A 204 9.87 20.11 -15.64
C LEU A 204 8.85 21.02 -16.33
N LYS A 205 8.37 22.02 -15.58
CA LYS A 205 7.49 23.07 -16.06
C LYS A 205 8.15 24.42 -15.82
N LYS A 206 8.28 25.22 -16.88
CA LYS A 206 8.83 26.59 -16.79
C LYS A 206 7.78 27.54 -16.21
N GLY A 207 8.15 28.37 -15.25
CA GLY A 207 7.28 29.33 -14.55
C GLY A 207 6.81 28.89 -13.16
N GLY A 208 7.29 27.76 -12.63
CA GLY A 208 7.06 27.35 -11.23
C GLY A 208 5.62 26.94 -10.85
N SER A 209 4.67 26.90 -11.80
CA SER A 209 3.28 26.57 -11.54
C SER A 209 2.89 25.18 -12.08
N VAL A 210 1.99 24.50 -11.38
CA VAL A 210 1.42 23.21 -11.82
C VAL A 210 0.68 23.33 -13.14
N ASP A 211 0.12 24.48 -13.49
CA ASP A 211 -0.61 24.68 -14.75
C ASP A 211 0.30 25.01 -15.94
N ALA A 212 1.60 25.23 -15.71
CA ALA A 212 2.52 25.54 -16.77
C ALA A 212 2.78 24.34 -17.70
N PRO A 213 3.16 24.58 -18.98
CA PRO A 213 3.45 23.54 -19.94
C PRO A 213 4.52 22.57 -19.43
N LEU A 214 4.21 21.28 -19.52
CA LEU A 214 5.11 20.20 -19.11
C LEU A 214 6.09 19.86 -20.24
N LYS A 215 7.38 19.84 -19.92
CA LYS A 215 8.43 19.20 -20.72
C LYS A 215 8.78 17.87 -20.08
N ALA A 216 8.30 16.78 -20.67
CA ALA A 216 8.54 15.43 -20.17
C ALA A 216 8.41 14.37 -21.28
N PRO A 217 8.98 13.17 -21.08
CA PRO A 217 10.00 12.88 -20.08
C PRO A 217 11.32 13.60 -20.45
N ILE A 218 12.06 14.09 -19.46
CA ILE A 218 13.32 14.83 -19.70
C ILE A 218 14.55 13.94 -19.99
N ARG A 219 14.34 12.63 -20.17
CA ARG A 219 15.37 11.68 -20.59
C ARG A 219 14.91 10.95 -21.84
N PRO A 220 15.82 10.67 -22.80
CA PRO A 220 17.29 10.76 -22.66
C PRO A 220 17.88 12.16 -22.93
N SER A 221 17.11 13.09 -23.52
CA SER A 221 17.59 14.44 -23.81
C SER A 221 17.19 15.42 -22.70
N ILE A 222 18.16 15.76 -21.86
CA ILE A 222 17.98 16.69 -20.74
C ILE A 222 18.01 18.13 -21.29
N PRO A 223 16.99 18.95 -21.02
CA PRO A 223 16.99 20.33 -21.44
C PRO A 223 18.00 21.17 -20.65
N ALA A 224 18.51 22.23 -21.27
CA ALA A 224 19.19 23.29 -20.54
C ALA A 224 18.19 24.11 -19.72
N LEU A 225 18.64 24.63 -18.57
CA LEU A 225 17.90 25.58 -17.74
C LEU A 225 18.33 27.02 -18.09
N GLU A 226 17.39 27.94 -17.98
CA GLU A 226 17.61 29.36 -18.25
C GLU A 226 17.96 30.08 -16.93
N PRO A 227 19.02 30.92 -16.88
CA PRO A 227 19.31 31.77 -15.73
C PRO A 227 18.15 32.71 -15.38
N GLY A 228 17.87 32.88 -14.09
CA GLY A 228 16.77 33.72 -13.57
C GLY A 228 15.38 33.10 -13.69
N GLU A 229 15.23 31.97 -14.39
CA GLU A 229 13.93 31.33 -14.57
C GLU A 229 13.59 30.40 -13.41
N THR A 230 12.30 30.33 -13.10
CA THR A 230 11.76 29.43 -12.07
C THR A 230 11.19 28.19 -12.71
N TYR A 231 11.57 27.02 -12.20
CA TYR A 231 11.11 25.72 -12.67
C TYR A 231 10.37 24.97 -11.59
N LEU A 232 9.34 24.24 -12.00
CA LEU A 232 8.70 23.20 -11.21
C LEU A 232 9.17 21.83 -11.70
N PHE A 233 9.85 21.09 -10.85
CA PHE A 233 10.35 19.75 -11.08
C PHE A 233 9.28 18.71 -10.68
N GLU A 234 8.91 17.85 -11.63
CA GLU A 234 7.92 16.80 -11.46
C GLU A 234 8.61 15.49 -11.07
N VAL A 235 8.56 15.13 -9.78
CA VAL A 235 9.18 13.92 -9.25
C VAL A 235 8.14 12.83 -9.06
N VAL A 236 8.37 11.66 -9.64
CA VAL A 236 7.51 10.47 -9.51
C VAL A 236 8.12 9.50 -8.50
N ILE A 237 7.33 9.05 -7.52
CA ILE A 237 7.66 7.95 -6.60
C ILE A 237 6.79 6.75 -6.96
N ARG A 238 7.38 5.62 -7.33
CA ARG A 238 6.70 4.43 -7.86
C ARG A 238 6.94 3.20 -6.98
N THR A 239 5.89 2.50 -6.55
CA THR A 239 6.01 1.17 -5.88
C THR A 239 6.25 0.08 -6.92
N LEU A 240 7.00 -0.98 -6.70
CA LEU A 240 7.30 -1.96 -7.77
C LEU A 240 6.83 -3.36 -7.41
N LYS A 241 7.34 -3.87 -6.29
CA LYS A 241 7.12 -5.26 -5.86
C LYS A 241 6.16 -5.39 -4.69
N LEU A 242 5.80 -4.27 -4.05
CA LEU A 242 4.96 -4.29 -2.85
C LEU A 242 3.55 -4.74 -3.19
N GLY A 243 3.08 -5.78 -2.50
CA GLY A 243 1.70 -6.23 -2.57
C GLY A 243 0.76 -5.43 -1.67
N HIS A 244 1.25 -4.52 -0.84
CA HIS A 244 0.43 -3.71 0.06
C HIS A 244 0.87 -2.24 0.06
N LEU A 245 0.19 -1.37 0.81
CA LEU A 245 0.51 0.07 0.87
C LEU A 245 1.99 0.32 1.23
N PHE A 246 2.56 1.39 0.67
CA PHE A 246 3.90 1.88 1.00
C PHE A 246 3.84 3.28 1.64
N THR A 247 4.32 3.50 2.86
CA THR A 247 4.72 2.47 3.84
C THR A 247 3.50 1.87 4.52
N GLN A 248 3.65 0.73 5.20
CA GLN A 248 2.59 0.17 6.04
C GLN A 248 3.14 -0.27 7.40
N GLY A 249 2.31 -0.94 8.20
CA GLY A 249 2.56 -1.18 9.61
C GLY A 249 2.28 0.08 10.38
N THR A 250 3.30 0.56 11.08
CA THR A 250 3.26 1.81 11.84
C THR A 250 3.59 2.98 10.92
N ALA A 251 2.75 3.23 9.91
CA ALA A 251 2.96 4.27 8.89
C ALA A 251 2.94 5.70 9.47
N ASP A 252 2.46 5.86 10.70
CA ASP A 252 2.50 7.06 11.53
C ASP A 252 3.88 7.36 12.14
N SER A 253 4.70 6.32 12.35
CA SER A 253 6.02 6.43 13.00
C SER A 253 7.21 6.06 12.11
N ASN A 254 6.97 5.34 11.01
CA ASN A 254 7.97 5.17 9.97
C ASN A 254 8.30 6.55 9.39
N GLN A 255 9.58 6.93 9.39
CA GLN A 255 10.00 8.18 8.80
C GLN A 255 10.53 7.90 7.40
N VAL A 256 9.71 8.22 6.39
CA VAL A 256 10.10 8.14 4.98
C VAL A 256 9.96 9.51 4.37
N TRP A 257 11.04 10.02 3.80
CA TRP A 257 11.06 11.38 3.28
C TRP A 257 11.90 11.50 2.02
N MET A 258 11.54 12.48 1.21
CA MET A 258 12.35 12.91 0.08
C MET A 258 13.44 13.86 0.55
N ASP A 259 14.66 13.53 0.17
CA ASP A 259 15.87 14.31 0.33
C ASP A 259 16.29 14.79 -1.07
N VAL A 260 16.29 16.10 -1.27
CA VAL A 260 16.54 16.75 -2.56
C VAL A 260 17.66 17.76 -2.39
N GLU A 261 18.73 17.60 -3.16
CA GLU A 261 19.87 18.52 -3.21
C GLU A 261 20.00 19.08 -4.62
N VAL A 262 20.03 20.40 -4.73
CA VAL A 262 20.39 21.11 -5.95
C VAL A 262 21.73 21.79 -5.71
N ARG A 263 22.72 21.51 -6.54
CA ARG A 263 24.07 22.04 -6.38
C ARG A 263 24.74 22.36 -7.70
N ASP A 264 25.79 23.17 -7.64
CA ASP A 264 26.76 23.31 -8.71
C ASP A 264 28.18 23.10 -8.17
N GLU A 265 29.22 23.55 -8.90
CA GLU A 265 30.61 23.44 -8.43
C GLU A 265 30.94 24.37 -7.24
N GLY A 266 30.13 25.42 -7.02
CA GLY A 266 30.29 26.38 -5.93
C GLY A 266 29.63 25.95 -4.63
N GLY A 267 28.64 25.05 -4.69
CA GLY A 267 28.02 24.45 -3.51
C GLY A 267 26.53 24.16 -3.71
N VAL A 268 25.80 24.04 -2.59
CA VAL A 268 24.35 23.79 -2.58
C VAL A 268 23.61 25.09 -2.91
N LEU A 269 22.76 25.03 -3.93
CA LEU A 269 21.89 26.12 -4.39
C LEU A 269 20.45 25.98 -3.87
N GLY A 270 20.03 24.75 -3.52
CA GLY A 270 18.70 24.46 -2.99
C GLY A 270 18.65 23.11 -2.27
N ARG A 271 17.77 23.01 -1.27
CA ARG A 271 17.71 21.86 -0.36
C ARG A 271 16.30 21.60 0.16
N SER A 272 15.93 20.33 0.24
CA SER A 272 14.78 19.83 1.01
C SER A 272 15.16 18.48 1.62
N GLY A 273 14.62 18.12 2.79
CA GLY A 273 14.92 16.82 3.41
C GLY A 273 16.26 16.72 4.12
N SER A 274 16.95 17.86 4.34
CA SER A 274 18.14 17.90 5.17
C SER A 274 17.83 17.46 6.60
N MET A 275 18.87 16.99 7.28
CA MET A 275 18.84 16.73 8.71
C MET A 275 19.69 17.77 9.43
N ASP A 276 19.25 18.21 10.61
CA ASP A 276 20.06 19.04 11.51
C ASP A 276 21.15 18.22 12.25
N GLU A 277 21.89 18.86 13.14
CA GLU A 277 22.95 18.22 13.94
C GLU A 277 22.42 17.06 14.81
N SER A 278 21.17 17.16 15.27
CA SER A 278 20.45 16.12 16.04
C SER A 278 19.94 14.96 15.18
N ARG A 279 20.16 15.04 13.86
CA ARG A 279 19.62 14.14 12.83
C ARG A 279 18.09 14.18 12.74
N ARG A 280 17.46 15.30 13.09
CA ARG A 280 16.03 15.55 12.85
C ARG A 280 15.86 16.06 11.42
N VAL A 281 14.92 15.46 10.71
CA VAL A 281 14.59 15.83 9.32
C VAL A 281 13.79 17.13 9.33
N ASP A 282 14.10 18.03 8.39
CA ASP A 282 13.33 19.26 8.17
C ASP A 282 11.82 18.94 8.03
N PRO A 283 10.94 19.46 8.90
CA PRO A 283 9.51 19.18 8.86
C PRO A 283 8.82 19.66 7.57
N TRP A 284 9.44 20.57 6.81
CA TRP A 284 8.90 21.05 5.54
C TRP A 284 9.17 20.13 4.35
N SER A 285 9.82 18.99 4.58
CA SER A 285 10.10 17.99 3.56
C SER A 285 8.86 17.21 3.14
N HIS A 286 8.89 16.61 1.95
CA HIS A 286 7.85 15.66 1.57
C HIS A 286 8.01 14.33 2.33
N PHE A 287 7.03 13.99 3.16
CA PHE A 287 6.98 12.70 3.87
C PHE A 287 5.98 11.72 3.22
N VAL A 288 6.43 10.48 3.00
CA VAL A 288 5.61 9.36 2.52
C VAL A 288 5.09 8.56 3.72
N ASN A 289 4.19 9.18 4.49
CA ASN A 289 3.67 8.66 5.75
C ASN A 289 2.18 9.01 5.96
N VAL A 290 1.66 8.65 7.14
CA VAL A 290 0.36 9.12 7.63
C VAL A 290 0.59 10.08 8.79
N TYR A 291 0.15 11.33 8.67
CA TYR A 291 0.18 12.27 9.79
C TYR A 291 -1.09 12.08 10.60
N MET A 292 -1.04 11.19 11.60
CA MET A 292 -2.20 10.86 12.42
C MET A 292 -2.39 11.87 13.54
N LEU A 293 -3.64 12.27 13.81
CA LEU A 293 -4.01 13.19 14.87
C LEU A 293 -4.79 12.49 15.98
N ASP A 294 -4.70 13.04 17.18
CA ASP A 294 -5.68 12.85 18.25
C ASP A 294 -6.89 13.80 18.09
N LYS A 295 -7.88 13.64 18.99
CA LYS A 295 -9.11 14.45 19.01
C LYS A 295 -8.87 15.96 19.23
N ASP A 296 -7.72 16.33 19.79
CA ASP A 296 -7.35 17.71 20.10
C ASP A 296 -6.44 18.32 19.02
N GLY A 297 -6.18 17.58 17.94
CA GLY A 297 -5.35 18.00 16.80
C GLY A 297 -3.84 17.93 17.07
N ASN A 298 -3.39 17.16 18.08
CA ASN A 298 -1.98 16.86 18.25
C ASN A 298 -1.58 15.67 17.36
N ARG A 299 -0.36 15.68 16.83
CA ARG A 299 0.20 14.54 16.12
C ARG A 299 0.38 13.36 17.08
N ILE A 300 0.00 12.17 16.64
CA ILE A 300 0.41 10.92 17.28
C ILE A 300 1.90 10.70 17.00
N ASP A 301 2.75 10.96 18.00
CA ASP A 301 4.22 10.92 17.87
C ASP A 301 4.90 9.94 18.83
N ARG A 302 4.14 9.29 19.72
CA ARG A 302 4.62 8.36 20.76
C ARG A 302 4.10 6.93 20.62
N ARG A 303 3.51 6.60 19.47
CA ARG A 303 2.81 5.31 19.25
C ARG A 303 1.66 5.07 20.24
N ASN A 304 1.06 6.15 20.72
CA ASN A 304 -0.13 6.14 21.56
C ASN A 304 -1.37 5.81 20.72
N ALA A 305 -1.51 4.53 20.36
CA ALA A 305 -2.63 4.05 19.54
C ALA A 305 -4.00 4.33 20.16
N ALA A 306 -4.08 4.45 21.48
CA ALA A 306 -5.30 4.79 22.22
C ALA A 306 -5.85 6.18 21.86
N ASP A 307 -5.00 7.09 21.40
CA ASP A 307 -5.42 8.46 21.07
C ASP A 307 -5.69 8.66 19.57
N ILE A 308 -5.52 7.61 18.75
CA ILE A 308 -5.74 7.70 17.30
C ILE A 308 -7.18 8.13 17.01
N PHE A 309 -7.32 9.20 16.23
CA PHE A 309 -8.61 9.79 15.90
C PHE A 309 -8.81 9.93 14.39
N THR A 310 -7.93 10.68 13.71
CA THR A 310 -8.10 10.97 12.27
C THR A 310 -6.79 11.40 11.62
N PRO A 311 -6.52 11.06 10.35
CA PRO A 311 -5.33 11.58 9.67
C PRO A 311 -5.50 13.08 9.33
N LEU A 312 -4.43 13.86 9.39
CA LEU A 312 -4.33 15.16 8.73
C LEU A 312 -4.13 14.97 7.22
N TYR A 313 -3.22 14.09 6.85
CA TYR A 313 -3.01 13.64 5.47
C TYR A 313 -2.56 12.17 5.46
N ASN A 314 -2.70 11.52 4.30
CA ASN A 314 -2.19 10.17 4.05
C ASN A 314 -1.45 10.18 2.70
N ASN A 315 -0.12 10.07 2.75
CA ASN A 315 0.75 10.01 1.57
C ASN A 315 1.22 8.58 1.27
N GLN A 316 0.56 7.55 1.81
CA GLN A 316 0.87 6.16 1.45
C GLN A 316 0.56 5.90 -0.04
N ILE A 317 1.38 5.10 -0.69
CA ILE A 317 1.28 4.75 -2.11
C ILE A 317 0.77 3.31 -2.24
N PRO A 318 -0.33 3.05 -2.97
CA PRO A 318 -0.84 1.70 -3.19
C PRO A 318 0.12 0.75 -3.96
N PRO A 319 -0.13 -0.57 -3.91
CA PRO A 319 0.54 -1.56 -4.75
C PRO A 319 0.40 -1.20 -6.23
N GLY A 320 1.50 -1.24 -6.98
CA GLY A 320 1.43 -0.93 -8.41
C GLY A 320 0.97 0.50 -8.72
N ALA A 321 1.05 1.43 -7.77
CA ALA A 321 0.73 2.84 -7.97
C ALA A 321 1.95 3.77 -7.85
N ALA A 322 1.71 5.06 -8.07
CA ALA A 322 2.72 6.11 -7.99
C ALA A 322 2.18 7.35 -7.24
N ALA A 323 3.09 8.24 -6.85
CA ALA A 323 2.80 9.58 -6.36
C ALA A 323 3.64 10.60 -7.13
N VAL A 324 3.12 11.82 -7.30
CA VAL A 324 3.84 12.95 -7.86
C VAL A 324 4.13 13.96 -6.75
N VAL A 325 5.35 14.51 -6.76
CA VAL A 325 5.81 15.53 -5.82
C VAL A 325 6.42 16.68 -6.64
N HIS A 326 6.00 17.91 -6.36
CA HIS A 326 6.44 19.09 -7.08
C HIS A 326 7.50 19.86 -6.28
N TYR A 327 8.67 20.09 -6.87
CA TYR A 327 9.73 20.91 -6.28
C TYR A 327 9.96 22.18 -7.09
N GLN A 328 9.98 23.34 -6.44
CA GLN A 328 10.26 24.61 -7.11
C GLN A 328 11.72 25.00 -6.90
N PHE A 329 12.34 25.54 -7.95
CA PHE A 329 13.70 26.09 -7.89
C PHE A 329 13.84 27.23 -8.90
N THR A 330 14.44 28.33 -8.47
CA THR A 330 14.81 29.47 -9.31
C THR A 330 16.30 29.41 -9.61
N VAL A 331 16.64 29.35 -10.90
CA VAL A 331 18.04 29.32 -11.34
C VAL A 331 18.68 30.68 -11.05
N PRO A 332 19.87 30.75 -10.43
CA PRO A 332 20.56 32.02 -10.22
C PRO A 332 20.76 32.79 -11.53
N GLU A 333 20.60 34.13 -11.51
CA GLU A 333 20.70 34.97 -12.72
C GLU A 333 22.10 34.91 -13.37
N ASP A 334 23.13 34.71 -12.56
CA ASP A 334 24.53 34.62 -12.98
C ASP A 334 25.01 33.17 -13.18
N GLN A 335 24.10 32.19 -13.14
CA GLN A 335 24.45 30.78 -13.32
C GLN A 335 25.07 30.57 -14.70
N GLN A 336 26.29 30.01 -14.74
CA GLN A 336 26.99 29.64 -15.97
C GLN A 336 27.37 28.15 -16.01
N LYS A 337 27.40 27.51 -14.85
CA LYS A 337 27.85 26.13 -14.68
C LYS A 337 26.67 25.17 -14.59
N PRO A 338 26.83 23.89 -14.98
CA PRO A 338 25.78 22.92 -14.85
C PRO A 338 25.26 22.79 -13.41
N ILE A 339 23.95 22.56 -13.29
CA ILE A 339 23.29 22.30 -12.02
C ILE A 339 23.04 20.80 -11.92
N GLU A 340 23.43 20.20 -10.80
CA GLU A 340 23.13 18.82 -10.46
C GLU A 340 21.96 18.77 -9.46
N ILE A 341 21.00 17.90 -9.73
CA ILE A 341 19.88 17.60 -8.85
C ILE A 341 20.00 16.14 -8.43
N GLU A 342 20.16 15.90 -7.13
CA GLU A 342 20.13 14.58 -6.52
C GLU A 342 18.84 14.41 -5.72
N LEU A 343 18.14 13.30 -5.97
CA LEU A 343 16.94 12.88 -5.26
C LEU A 343 17.24 11.58 -4.51
N LYS A 344 16.83 11.50 -3.25
CA LYS A 344 16.88 10.27 -2.44
C LYS A 344 15.56 10.10 -1.69
N LEU A 345 15.01 8.89 -1.74
CA LEU A 345 13.92 8.49 -0.86
C LEU A 345 14.51 7.74 0.33
N ASN A 346 14.57 8.40 1.47
CA ASN A 346 15.19 7.87 2.68
C ASN A 346 14.16 7.18 3.58
N TYR A 347 14.61 6.18 4.33
CA TYR A 347 13.83 5.46 5.33
C TYR A 347 14.57 5.41 6.67
N ARG A 348 13.86 5.73 7.76
CA ARG A 348 14.27 5.46 9.14
C ARG A 348 13.08 4.93 9.94
N LYS A 349 13.32 3.90 10.76
CA LYS A 349 12.22 3.21 11.46
C LYS A 349 11.45 4.10 12.46
N PHE A 350 12.17 4.95 13.20
CA PHE A 350 11.59 5.84 14.20
C PHE A 350 12.15 7.25 14.03
N ASP A 351 11.26 8.26 14.08
CA ASP A 351 11.66 9.66 13.99
C ASP A 351 12.33 10.17 15.27
N SER A 352 12.96 11.36 15.20
CA SER A 352 13.68 11.93 16.34
C SER A 352 12.76 12.24 17.53
N THR A 353 11.52 12.66 17.30
CA THR A 353 10.57 12.94 18.39
C THR A 353 10.28 11.70 19.22
N TYR A 354 10.06 10.54 18.58
CA TYR A 354 9.87 9.28 19.28
C TYR A 354 11.13 8.87 20.05
N MET A 355 12.31 9.01 19.44
CA MET A 355 13.57 8.60 20.07
C MET A 355 13.97 9.51 21.24
N GLU A 356 13.67 10.80 21.19
CA GLU A 356 13.83 11.74 22.31
C GLU A 356 12.91 11.40 23.48
N TYR A 357 11.68 10.91 23.21
CA TYR A 357 10.81 10.41 24.27
C TYR A 357 11.40 9.17 24.97
N VAL A 358 12.07 8.28 24.21
CA VAL A 358 12.67 7.05 24.75
C VAL A 358 13.97 7.31 25.50
N TYR A 359 14.88 8.14 24.95
CA TYR A 359 16.24 8.31 25.46
C TYR A 359 16.51 9.67 26.12
N GLY A 360 15.59 10.62 26.04
CA GLY A 360 15.73 11.98 26.56
C GLY A 360 15.88 13.03 25.46
N LYS A 361 15.60 14.29 25.80
CA LYS A 361 15.55 15.42 24.83
C LYS A 361 16.86 15.73 24.12
N ASP A 362 18.00 15.39 24.74
CA ASP A 362 19.32 15.62 24.18
C ASP A 362 19.80 14.47 23.27
N TYR A 363 18.93 13.47 23.02
CA TYR A 363 19.27 12.31 22.19
C TYR A 363 19.39 12.70 20.71
N ARG A 364 20.59 12.51 20.15
CA ARG A 364 20.81 12.52 18.70
C ARG A 364 20.35 11.21 18.09
N ASN A 365 19.50 11.26 17.05
CA ASN A 365 18.90 10.04 16.51
C ASN A 365 19.89 9.20 15.68
N GLU A 366 20.55 8.24 16.35
CA GLU A 366 21.59 7.38 15.76
C GLU A 366 21.07 6.22 14.89
N LEU A 367 19.75 6.03 14.77
CA LEU A 367 19.20 4.93 13.98
C LEU A 367 19.66 4.98 12.50
N PRO A 368 19.80 3.81 11.86
CA PRO A 368 20.22 3.74 10.46
C PRO A 368 19.20 4.42 9.54
N VAL A 369 19.72 5.13 8.54
CA VAL A 369 18.94 5.69 7.44
C VAL A 369 19.29 4.89 6.19
N SER A 370 18.28 4.24 5.61
CA SER A 370 18.43 3.46 4.40
C SER A 370 17.93 4.28 3.21
N VAL A 371 18.72 4.34 2.13
CA VAL A 371 18.26 4.91 0.85
C VAL A 371 17.45 3.83 0.13
N LEU A 372 16.16 4.08 -0.06
CA LEU A 372 15.24 3.15 -0.73
C LEU A 372 15.31 3.25 -2.26
N ALA A 373 15.51 4.46 -2.76
CA ALA A 373 15.69 4.77 -4.17
C ALA A 373 16.42 6.11 -4.32
N GLU A 374 17.14 6.27 -5.43
CA GLU A 374 17.84 7.50 -5.78
C GLU A 374 17.65 7.83 -7.26
N ASP A 375 17.73 9.11 -7.59
CA ASP A 375 17.86 9.60 -8.96
C ASP A 375 18.79 10.81 -8.99
N ARG A 376 19.51 11.03 -10.10
CA ARG A 376 20.44 12.15 -10.25
C ARG A 376 20.49 12.64 -11.69
N LEU A 377 20.37 13.94 -11.89
CA LEU A 377 20.47 14.58 -13.20
C LEU A 377 21.41 15.77 -13.14
N SER A 378 22.12 16.01 -14.24
CA SER A 378 22.88 17.23 -14.44
C SER A 378 22.31 18.01 -15.62
N PHE A 379 21.85 19.23 -15.34
CA PHE A 379 21.27 20.16 -16.30
C PHE A 379 22.34 21.12 -16.79
N GLY A 380 22.41 21.32 -18.12
CA GLY A 380 23.17 22.43 -18.69
C GLY A 380 22.47 23.75 -18.47
N ILE A 381 23.20 24.84 -18.68
CA ILE A 381 22.65 26.19 -18.63
C ILE A 381 22.64 26.78 -20.03
N GLU A 382 21.55 27.44 -20.40
CA GLU A 382 21.44 28.10 -21.70
C GLU A 382 22.49 29.22 -21.81
N GLY A 383 23.28 29.19 -22.88
CA GLY A 383 24.43 30.09 -23.04
C GLY A 383 25.64 29.78 -22.15
N GLY A 384 25.54 28.78 -21.26
CA GLY A 384 26.58 28.38 -20.32
C GLY A 384 27.26 27.04 -20.67
N ILE A 385 27.96 26.49 -19.69
CA ILE A 385 28.68 25.21 -19.79
C ILE A 385 27.68 24.06 -19.77
N GLN A 386 27.87 23.09 -20.66
CA GLN A 386 27.06 21.87 -20.72
C GLN A 386 27.62 20.76 -19.81
N PRO A 387 26.77 19.90 -19.23
CA PRO A 387 27.17 18.89 -18.26
C PRO A 387 27.97 17.76 -18.89
N GLN A 388 28.80 17.10 -18.08
CA GLN A 388 29.37 15.80 -18.42
C GLN A 388 28.32 14.70 -18.24
N SER A 389 28.17 13.82 -19.23
CA SER A 389 27.12 12.78 -19.25
C SER A 389 27.17 11.82 -18.06
N GLU A 390 28.36 11.55 -17.51
CA GLU A 390 28.59 10.61 -16.41
C GLU A 390 27.94 11.02 -15.08
N ARG A 391 27.54 12.28 -14.91
CA ARG A 391 26.90 12.78 -13.68
C ARG A 391 25.40 12.56 -13.63
N THR A 392 24.79 12.08 -14.72
CA THR A 392 23.37 11.71 -14.76
C THR A 392 23.22 10.20 -14.61
N LEU A 393 22.40 9.77 -13.64
CA LEU A 393 21.99 8.37 -13.56
C LEU A 393 21.13 8.03 -14.77
N ALA A 394 21.52 6.98 -15.48
CA ALA A 394 20.80 6.49 -16.64
C ALA A 394 19.52 5.74 -16.20
N ILE A 395 18.43 5.98 -16.92
CA ILE A 395 17.26 5.10 -16.88
C ILE A 395 17.38 4.16 -18.05
N GLN A 396 17.50 2.87 -17.77
CA GLN A 396 17.52 1.83 -18.80
C GLN A 396 16.11 1.69 -19.38
N PRO A 397 15.89 1.99 -20.67
CA PRO A 397 14.56 1.92 -21.29
C PRO A 397 13.93 0.52 -21.25
N GLU A 398 14.75 -0.54 -21.20
CA GLU A 398 14.31 -1.93 -21.03
C GLU A 398 13.64 -2.18 -19.67
N ASP A 399 14.11 -1.50 -18.62
CA ASP A 399 13.54 -1.64 -17.28
C ASP A 399 12.31 -0.75 -17.09
N PHE A 400 12.32 0.44 -17.71
CA PHE A 400 11.25 1.44 -17.61
C PHE A 400 10.97 2.12 -18.96
N PRO A 401 10.20 1.48 -19.84
CA PRO A 401 9.87 2.02 -21.15
C PRO A 401 9.09 3.34 -21.04
N MET A 402 9.17 4.17 -22.08
CA MET A 402 8.61 5.52 -22.10
C MET A 402 7.11 5.57 -21.72
N TRP A 403 6.33 4.61 -22.21
CA TRP A 403 4.90 4.54 -21.90
C TRP A 403 4.65 4.33 -20.42
N GLN A 404 5.49 3.54 -19.74
CA GLN A 404 5.33 3.25 -18.32
C GLN A 404 5.67 4.47 -17.48
N ARG A 405 6.67 5.27 -17.90
CA ARG A 405 7.03 6.54 -17.23
C ARG A 405 5.87 7.55 -17.29
N TRP A 406 5.24 7.70 -18.46
CA TRP A 406 4.01 8.51 -18.60
C TRP A 406 2.85 7.95 -17.78
N ASN A 407 2.69 6.63 -17.78
CA ASN A 407 1.62 5.98 -17.03
C ASN A 407 1.80 6.18 -15.51
N ASP A 408 3.03 6.07 -15.00
CA ASP A 408 3.36 6.30 -13.59
C ASP A 408 3.08 7.76 -13.19
N TYR A 409 3.47 8.72 -14.02
CA TYR A 409 3.14 10.13 -13.81
C TYR A 409 1.62 10.37 -13.78
N GLY A 410 0.89 9.82 -14.76
CA GLY A 410 -0.57 9.90 -14.82
C GLY A 410 -1.26 9.24 -13.63
N ILE A 411 -0.77 8.10 -13.13
CA ILE A 411 -1.29 7.42 -11.94
C ILE A 411 -1.15 8.30 -10.70
N GLY A 412 0.02 8.93 -10.51
CA GLY A 412 0.24 9.81 -9.36
C GLY A 412 -0.71 11.00 -9.34
N LEU A 413 -0.88 11.68 -10.48
CA LEU A 413 -1.85 12.77 -10.64
C LEU A 413 -3.30 12.30 -10.44
N LEU A 414 -3.66 11.14 -11.02
CA LEU A 414 -4.99 10.55 -10.87
C LEU A 414 -5.33 10.31 -9.39
N LEU A 415 -4.38 9.79 -8.59
CA LEU A 415 -4.61 9.47 -7.19
C LEU A 415 -4.67 10.70 -6.29
N LYS A 416 -3.92 11.76 -6.61
CA LYS A 416 -3.99 13.05 -5.89
C LYS A 416 -5.29 13.82 -6.15
N GLY A 417 -5.83 13.76 -7.37
CA GLY A 417 -7.13 14.37 -7.75
C GLY A 417 -8.38 13.85 -7.01
N ASN A 418 -8.22 12.97 -6.01
CA ASN A 418 -9.28 12.57 -5.06
C ASN A 418 -9.35 13.45 -3.80
N ALA A 419 -8.34 14.28 -3.52
CA ALA A 419 -8.27 15.09 -2.31
C ALA A 419 -8.83 16.50 -2.55
N GLY A 420 -10.15 16.69 -2.34
CA GLY A 420 -10.78 18.00 -2.41
C GLY A 420 -11.48 18.32 -3.74
N SER A 421 -11.50 19.60 -4.11
CA SER A 421 -12.33 20.18 -5.20
C SER A 421 -11.68 20.16 -6.59
N ASP A 422 -10.59 19.42 -6.80
CA ASP A 422 -9.57 19.86 -7.75
C ASP A 422 -9.57 19.08 -9.07
N LYS A 423 -10.26 19.66 -10.07
CA LYS A 423 -10.29 19.18 -11.46
C LYS A 423 -8.95 19.34 -12.21
N GLY A 424 -7.98 20.07 -11.65
CA GLY A 424 -6.71 20.43 -12.31
C GLY A 424 -5.79 19.24 -12.58
N GLU A 425 -5.51 18.42 -11.56
CA GLU A 425 -4.64 17.24 -11.73
C GLU A 425 -5.30 16.13 -12.55
N LEU A 426 -6.64 16.01 -12.51
CA LEU A 426 -7.36 15.06 -13.37
C LEU A 426 -7.16 15.37 -14.87
N LYS A 427 -7.15 16.66 -15.24
CA LYS A 427 -6.83 17.09 -16.61
C LYS A 427 -5.40 16.71 -16.99
N GLN A 428 -4.43 16.87 -16.08
CA GLN A 428 -3.04 16.50 -16.33
C GLN A 428 -2.86 14.97 -16.41
N ALA A 429 -3.58 14.22 -15.57
CA ALA A 429 -3.61 12.77 -15.63
C ALA A 429 -4.17 12.29 -16.98
N ALA A 430 -5.26 12.90 -17.46
CA ALA A 430 -5.79 12.61 -18.79
C ALA A 430 -4.75 12.86 -19.89
N ALA A 431 -4.06 14.00 -19.87
CA ALA A 431 -3.00 14.30 -20.83
C ALA A 431 -1.88 13.25 -20.79
N ALA A 432 -1.43 12.86 -19.59
CA ALA A 432 -0.42 11.81 -19.43
C ALA A 432 -0.88 10.46 -20.00
N PHE A 433 -2.14 10.05 -19.77
CA PHE A 433 -2.68 8.82 -20.33
C PHE A 433 -2.92 8.88 -21.84
N SER A 434 -3.18 10.06 -22.40
CA SER A 434 -3.20 10.27 -23.86
C SER A 434 -1.82 10.06 -24.49
N GLU A 435 -0.73 10.43 -23.81
CA GLU A 435 0.63 10.09 -24.25
C GLU A 435 0.87 8.57 -24.23
N VAL A 436 0.36 7.87 -23.21
CA VAL A 436 0.40 6.40 -23.17
C VAL A 436 -0.34 5.79 -24.37
N GLU A 437 -1.54 6.31 -24.67
CA GLU A 437 -2.32 5.89 -25.85
C GLU A 437 -1.55 6.14 -27.16
N ALA A 438 -0.95 7.33 -27.31
CA ALA A 438 -0.16 7.71 -28.47
C ALA A 438 1.10 6.84 -28.68
N LEU A 439 1.64 6.29 -27.59
CA LEU A 439 2.75 5.33 -27.60
C LEU A 439 2.32 3.90 -27.95
N GLY A 440 1.08 3.69 -28.41
CA GLY A 440 0.62 2.39 -28.87
C GLY A 440 0.20 1.45 -27.74
N ARG A 441 -0.16 1.98 -26.57
CA ARG A 441 -0.43 1.18 -25.36
C ARG A 441 -1.90 1.25 -24.92
N PRO A 442 -2.59 0.11 -24.78
CA PRO A 442 -4.00 0.10 -24.36
C PRO A 442 -4.22 0.54 -22.90
N GLU A 443 -3.16 0.56 -22.08
CA GLU A 443 -3.20 1.11 -20.72
C GLU A 443 -3.61 2.59 -20.70
N GLY A 444 -3.28 3.35 -21.74
CA GLY A 444 -3.66 4.76 -21.89
C GLY A 444 -5.17 4.97 -21.89
N PRO A 445 -5.91 4.44 -22.88
CA PRO A 445 -7.36 4.58 -22.92
C PRO A 445 -8.08 3.91 -21.74
N ILE A 446 -7.54 2.82 -21.17
CA ILE A 446 -8.08 2.24 -19.92
C ILE A 446 -7.99 3.24 -18.76
N ASN A 447 -6.85 3.91 -18.60
CA ASN A 447 -6.67 4.86 -17.50
C ASN A 447 -7.38 6.20 -17.77
N LEU A 448 -7.60 6.58 -19.04
CA LEU A 448 -8.53 7.64 -19.39
C LEU A 448 -9.95 7.33 -18.93
N ALA A 449 -10.43 6.08 -19.09
CA ALA A 449 -11.74 5.69 -18.56
C ALA A 449 -11.82 5.90 -17.03
N ARG A 450 -10.75 5.61 -16.28
CA ARG A 450 -10.70 5.91 -14.82
C ARG A 450 -10.84 7.40 -14.53
N VAL A 451 -10.16 8.26 -15.30
CA VAL A 451 -10.29 9.73 -15.16
C VAL A 451 -11.74 10.14 -15.43
N TYR A 452 -12.31 9.68 -16.54
CA TYR A 452 -13.67 10.04 -16.93
C TYR A 452 -14.73 9.54 -15.95
N PHE A 453 -14.56 8.36 -15.34
CA PHE A 453 -15.44 7.91 -14.27
C PHE A 453 -15.38 8.83 -13.05
N LYS A 454 -14.19 9.32 -12.66
CA LYS A 454 -14.08 10.31 -11.57
C LYS A 454 -14.73 11.65 -11.91
N GLU A 455 -14.69 12.05 -13.17
CA GLU A 455 -15.35 13.27 -13.65
C GLU A 455 -16.87 13.07 -13.89
N GLY A 456 -17.39 11.85 -13.76
CA GLY A 456 -18.80 11.52 -14.07
C GLY A 456 -19.12 11.47 -15.57
N ARG A 457 -18.11 11.39 -16.44
CA ARG A 457 -18.21 11.43 -17.90
C ARG A 457 -18.30 10.03 -18.51
N VAL A 458 -19.45 9.37 -18.32
CA VAL A 458 -19.66 7.97 -18.68
C VAL A 458 -19.50 7.68 -20.18
N ASP A 459 -19.98 8.58 -21.04
CA ASP A 459 -19.88 8.40 -22.49
C ASP A 459 -18.44 8.50 -23.00
N ASP A 460 -17.64 9.38 -22.39
CA ASP A 460 -16.22 9.49 -22.72
C ASP A 460 -15.43 8.28 -22.22
N ALA A 461 -15.82 7.72 -21.06
CA ALA A 461 -15.29 6.44 -20.59
C ALA A 461 -15.59 5.31 -21.56
N ALA A 462 -16.83 5.22 -22.07
CA ALA A 462 -17.22 4.22 -23.07
C ALA A 462 -16.41 4.37 -24.37
N GLN A 463 -16.23 5.59 -24.86
CA GLN A 463 -15.40 5.85 -26.05
C GLN A 463 -13.94 5.48 -25.83
N ALA A 464 -13.37 5.78 -24.65
CA ALA A 464 -12.02 5.37 -24.32
C ALA A 464 -11.88 3.84 -24.31
N LEU A 465 -12.82 3.11 -23.73
CA LEU A 465 -12.81 1.64 -23.75
C LEU A 465 -12.95 1.06 -25.17
N GLN A 466 -13.75 1.69 -26.04
CA GLN A 466 -13.80 1.30 -27.46
C GLN A 466 -12.45 1.46 -28.15
N ARG A 467 -11.72 2.55 -27.88
CA ARG A 467 -10.36 2.73 -28.38
C ARG A 467 -9.41 1.69 -27.80
N ALA A 468 -9.47 1.41 -26.49
CA ALA A 468 -8.66 0.36 -25.85
C ALA A 468 -8.87 -1.01 -26.50
N ALA A 469 -10.11 -1.38 -26.82
CA ALA A 469 -10.44 -2.66 -27.44
C ALA A 469 -9.88 -2.83 -28.88
N ALA A 470 -9.51 -1.74 -29.54
CA ALA A 470 -8.96 -1.73 -30.89
C ALA A 470 -7.43 -1.92 -30.97
N PHE A 471 -6.74 -1.98 -29.82
CA PHE A 471 -5.30 -2.23 -29.78
C PHE A 471 -4.93 -3.69 -30.02
N ASP A 472 -3.74 -3.90 -30.57
CA ASP A 472 -3.06 -5.20 -30.67
C ASP A 472 -1.64 -5.08 -30.06
N PRO A 473 -1.32 -5.81 -28.98
CA PRO A 473 -2.17 -6.77 -28.28
C PRO A 473 -3.33 -6.10 -27.55
N GLN A 474 -4.43 -6.84 -27.43
CA GLN A 474 -5.60 -6.37 -26.69
C GLN A 474 -5.29 -6.20 -25.20
N PRO A 475 -5.97 -5.25 -24.53
CA PRO A 475 -5.87 -5.12 -23.08
C PRO A 475 -6.34 -6.37 -22.34
N PRO A 476 -5.94 -6.52 -21.06
CA PRO A 476 -6.41 -7.62 -20.23
C PRO A 476 -7.94 -7.67 -20.15
N ARG A 477 -8.50 -8.87 -20.38
CA ARG A 477 -9.96 -9.08 -20.46
C ARG A 477 -10.68 -8.66 -19.19
N TRP A 478 -10.10 -8.93 -18.02
CA TRP A 478 -10.67 -8.56 -16.71
C TRP A 478 -10.77 -7.04 -16.53
N SER A 479 -9.73 -6.28 -16.92
CA SER A 479 -9.73 -4.82 -16.84
C SER A 479 -10.80 -4.23 -17.77
N MET A 480 -10.92 -4.77 -18.98
CA MET A 480 -11.96 -4.38 -19.93
C MET A 480 -13.35 -4.70 -19.40
N ALA A 481 -13.56 -5.90 -18.87
CA ALA A 481 -14.84 -6.31 -18.30
C ALA A 481 -15.24 -5.41 -17.11
N TRP A 482 -14.29 -5.07 -16.23
CA TRP A 482 -14.54 -4.20 -15.09
C TRP A 482 -15.06 -2.82 -15.52
N PHE A 483 -14.32 -2.13 -16.39
CA PHE A 483 -14.70 -0.77 -16.79
C PHE A 483 -15.91 -0.75 -17.72
N THR A 484 -16.09 -1.76 -18.57
CA THR A 484 -17.29 -1.88 -19.41
C THR A 484 -18.53 -2.17 -18.54
N GLY A 485 -18.39 -3.01 -17.51
CA GLY A 485 -19.44 -3.25 -16.52
C GLY A 485 -19.84 -1.98 -15.78
N GLN A 486 -18.87 -1.15 -15.39
CA GLN A 486 -19.13 0.17 -14.79
C GLN A 486 -19.88 1.12 -15.73
N VAL A 487 -19.53 1.17 -17.02
CA VAL A 487 -20.29 1.95 -18.02
C VAL A 487 -21.74 1.47 -18.08
N HIS A 488 -21.94 0.16 -18.24
CA HIS A 488 -23.28 -0.43 -18.34
C HIS A 488 -24.11 -0.16 -17.08
N ALA A 489 -23.52 -0.32 -15.89
CA ALA A 489 -24.19 -0.05 -14.62
C ALA A 489 -24.64 1.43 -14.52
N GLN A 490 -23.77 2.38 -14.86
CA GLN A 490 -24.10 3.81 -14.82
C GLN A 490 -25.13 4.23 -15.88
N ARG A 491 -25.25 3.50 -16.99
CA ARG A 491 -26.30 3.68 -18.00
C ARG A 491 -27.62 2.97 -17.67
N GLY A 492 -27.67 2.17 -16.60
CA GLY A 492 -28.83 1.34 -16.25
C GLY A 492 -28.98 0.09 -17.13
N GLU A 493 -27.94 -0.28 -17.88
CA GLU A 493 -27.84 -1.48 -18.71
C GLU A 493 -27.44 -2.69 -17.81
N LEU A 494 -28.31 -2.98 -16.83
CA LEU A 494 -27.98 -3.84 -15.69
C LEU A 494 -27.65 -5.28 -16.07
N ASP A 495 -28.32 -5.85 -17.06
CA ASP A 495 -28.07 -7.24 -17.50
C ASP A 495 -26.69 -7.39 -18.18
N GLN A 496 -26.26 -6.38 -18.94
CA GLN A 496 -24.91 -6.32 -19.48
C GLN A 496 -23.88 -6.15 -18.36
N ALA A 497 -24.12 -5.24 -17.42
CA ALA A 497 -23.23 -5.05 -16.26
C ALA A 497 -23.05 -6.34 -15.44
N ILE A 498 -24.15 -7.07 -15.17
CA ILE A 498 -24.11 -8.40 -14.53
C ILE A 498 -23.21 -9.35 -15.31
N THR A 499 -23.37 -9.41 -16.63
CA THR A 499 -22.55 -10.28 -17.50
C THR A 499 -21.07 -9.94 -17.39
N ASN A 500 -20.73 -8.64 -17.41
CA ASN A 500 -19.35 -8.17 -17.26
C ASN A 500 -18.74 -8.47 -15.89
N TYR A 501 -19.48 -8.31 -14.80
CA TYR A 501 -18.94 -8.62 -13.47
C TYR A 501 -18.83 -10.12 -13.23
N ARG A 502 -19.77 -10.91 -13.73
CA ARG A 502 -19.69 -12.37 -13.67
C ARG A 502 -18.51 -12.91 -14.46
N SER A 503 -18.20 -12.37 -15.64
CA SER A 503 -17.05 -12.86 -16.41
C SER A 503 -15.72 -12.65 -15.68
N ILE A 504 -15.59 -11.62 -14.84
CA ILE A 504 -14.40 -11.44 -14.00
C ILE A 504 -14.32 -12.51 -12.90
N LEU A 505 -15.45 -12.81 -12.25
CA LEU A 505 -15.49 -13.68 -11.07
C LEU A 505 -15.52 -15.18 -11.41
N GLU A 506 -16.16 -15.53 -12.53
CA GLU A 506 -16.58 -16.90 -12.86
C GLU A 506 -15.82 -17.49 -14.04
N ASP A 507 -15.42 -16.70 -15.04
CA ASP A 507 -14.72 -17.26 -16.21
C ASP A 507 -13.34 -17.79 -15.81
N ARG A 508 -12.95 -18.90 -16.44
CA ARG A 508 -11.63 -19.52 -16.28
C ARG A 508 -11.04 -19.78 -17.66
N TYR A 509 -9.80 -19.35 -17.83
CA TYR A 509 -9.06 -19.49 -19.08
C TYR A 509 -7.56 -19.52 -18.80
N GLN A 510 -6.79 -20.08 -19.75
CA GLN A 510 -5.39 -20.46 -19.57
C GLN A 510 -4.51 -19.35 -18.98
N GLU A 511 -4.68 -18.09 -19.40
CA GLU A 511 -3.88 -16.99 -18.88
C GLU A 511 -4.03 -16.78 -17.36
N LEU A 512 -5.21 -17.04 -16.78
CA LEU A 512 -5.38 -16.94 -15.32
C LEU A 512 -4.62 -18.04 -14.59
N GLU A 513 -4.61 -19.26 -15.15
CA GLU A 513 -3.90 -20.41 -14.59
C GLU A 513 -2.38 -20.23 -14.70
N ASP A 514 -1.88 -19.81 -15.87
CA ASP A 514 -0.46 -19.60 -16.11
C ASP A 514 0.14 -18.53 -15.18
N ARG A 515 -0.68 -17.56 -14.77
CA ARG A 515 -0.27 -16.40 -13.96
C ARG A 515 -0.69 -16.51 -12.50
N ASP A 516 -1.34 -17.59 -12.08
CA ASP A 516 -1.91 -17.78 -10.74
C ASP A 516 -2.90 -16.67 -10.30
N PHE A 517 -3.69 -16.14 -11.22
CA PHE A 517 -4.68 -15.10 -10.91
C PHE A 517 -6.01 -15.69 -10.45
N ASP A 518 -6.59 -15.11 -9.40
CA ASP A 518 -7.87 -15.51 -8.82
C ASP A 518 -8.71 -14.29 -8.46
N PHE A 519 -9.41 -13.75 -9.46
CA PHE A 519 -10.33 -12.62 -9.27
C PHE A 519 -11.63 -13.01 -8.56
N SER A 520 -11.88 -14.29 -8.29
CA SER A 520 -13.09 -14.72 -7.57
C SER A 520 -13.15 -14.21 -6.13
N LYS A 521 -12.03 -13.69 -5.62
CA LYS A 521 -11.85 -13.05 -4.32
C LYS A 521 -11.85 -11.51 -4.37
N ASP A 522 -12.08 -10.90 -5.54
CA ASP A 522 -12.18 -9.45 -5.66
C ASP A 522 -13.53 -8.97 -5.08
N TYR A 523 -13.56 -8.72 -3.77
CA TYR A 523 -14.81 -8.33 -3.10
C TYR A 523 -15.34 -6.97 -3.56
N VAL A 524 -14.54 -6.14 -4.25
CA VAL A 524 -15.04 -4.92 -4.88
C VAL A 524 -15.93 -5.29 -6.07
N VAL A 525 -15.49 -6.21 -6.92
CA VAL A 525 -16.30 -6.72 -8.04
C VAL A 525 -17.54 -7.48 -7.53
N ILE A 526 -17.39 -8.27 -6.47
CA ILE A 526 -18.52 -8.97 -5.82
C ILE A 526 -19.56 -7.96 -5.31
N ASN A 527 -19.12 -6.88 -4.66
CA ASN A 527 -20.02 -5.82 -4.18
C ASN A 527 -20.76 -5.14 -5.34
N GLU A 528 -20.07 -4.81 -6.43
CA GLU A 528 -20.69 -4.20 -7.61
C GLU A 528 -21.70 -5.15 -8.27
N LEU A 529 -21.40 -6.45 -8.36
CA LEU A 529 -22.35 -7.45 -8.85
C LEU A 529 -23.58 -7.54 -7.94
N GLY A 530 -23.39 -7.59 -6.62
CA GLY A 530 -24.48 -7.59 -5.65
C GLY A 530 -25.37 -6.35 -5.75
N GLN A 531 -24.76 -5.18 -5.87
CA GLN A 531 -25.48 -3.91 -6.06
C GLN A 531 -26.23 -3.89 -7.39
N THR A 532 -25.64 -4.39 -8.46
CA THR A 532 -26.29 -4.47 -9.77
C THR A 532 -27.49 -5.41 -9.76
N TYR A 533 -27.41 -6.56 -9.07
CA TYR A 533 -28.55 -7.43 -8.85
C TYR A 533 -29.66 -6.77 -8.03
N TYR A 534 -29.28 -6.02 -6.99
CA TYR A 534 -30.25 -5.29 -6.18
C TYR A 534 -30.97 -4.20 -6.99
N LEU A 535 -30.26 -3.45 -7.83
CA LEU A 535 -30.87 -2.49 -8.75
C LEU A 535 -31.76 -3.20 -9.79
N ARG A 536 -31.34 -4.36 -10.28
CA ARG A 536 -32.08 -5.14 -11.29
C ARG A 536 -33.39 -5.69 -10.74
N SER A 537 -33.46 -6.04 -9.45
CA SER A 537 -34.70 -6.47 -8.79
C SER A 537 -35.76 -5.36 -8.81
N LYS A 538 -35.35 -4.09 -8.72
CA LYS A 538 -36.28 -2.94 -8.77
C LYS A 538 -37.01 -2.80 -10.10
N LEU A 539 -36.43 -3.31 -11.18
CA LEU A 539 -37.06 -3.35 -12.51
C LEU A 539 -38.10 -4.47 -12.64
N GLU A 540 -38.13 -5.41 -11.70
CA GLU A 540 -39.09 -6.52 -11.66
C GLU A 540 -40.36 -6.17 -10.88
N ARG A 541 -40.61 -4.89 -10.59
CA ARG A 541 -41.80 -4.43 -9.86
C ARG A 541 -43.09 -5.01 -10.47
N GLY A 542 -43.87 -5.69 -9.65
CA GLY A 542 -45.10 -6.39 -10.07
C GLY A 542 -44.90 -7.84 -10.52
N ARG A 543 -43.66 -8.35 -10.47
CA ARG A 543 -43.29 -9.77 -10.68
C ARG A 543 -42.55 -10.31 -9.43
N PRO A 544 -43.28 -10.63 -8.35
CA PRO A 544 -42.69 -10.92 -7.04
C PRO A 544 -41.66 -12.05 -7.04
N GLU A 545 -41.86 -13.10 -7.83
CA GLU A 545 -40.92 -14.22 -7.92
C GLU A 545 -39.59 -13.81 -8.58
N ALA A 546 -39.65 -13.00 -9.64
CA ALA A 546 -38.48 -12.50 -10.35
C ALA A 546 -37.73 -11.45 -9.52
N GLU A 547 -38.44 -10.55 -8.86
CA GLU A 547 -37.88 -9.60 -7.91
C GLU A 547 -37.12 -10.33 -6.79
N LYS A 548 -37.77 -11.32 -6.17
CA LYS A 548 -37.16 -12.14 -5.12
C LYS A 548 -35.91 -12.88 -5.60
N GLN A 549 -35.92 -13.44 -6.81
CA GLN A 549 -34.75 -14.13 -7.37
C GLN A 549 -33.52 -13.21 -7.44
N PHE A 550 -33.68 -11.97 -7.89
CA PHE A 550 -32.58 -11.01 -7.93
C PHE A 550 -32.14 -10.52 -6.55
N LEU A 551 -33.08 -10.36 -5.61
CA LEU A 551 -32.73 -10.07 -4.21
C LEU A 551 -31.91 -11.21 -3.58
N ASP A 552 -32.29 -12.47 -3.83
CA ASP A 552 -31.55 -13.63 -3.33
C ASP A 552 -30.14 -13.71 -3.95
N LEU A 553 -29.97 -13.37 -5.25
CA LEU A 553 -28.67 -13.26 -5.90
C LEU A 553 -27.81 -12.13 -5.29
N ALA A 554 -28.41 -10.97 -5.02
CA ALA A 554 -27.72 -9.86 -4.36
C ALA A 554 -27.23 -10.25 -2.96
N ILE A 555 -28.09 -10.90 -2.16
CA ILE A 555 -27.73 -11.42 -0.82
C ILE A 555 -26.53 -12.36 -0.92
N GLN A 556 -26.53 -13.30 -1.86
CA GLN A 556 -25.42 -14.26 -2.03
C GLN A 556 -24.09 -13.54 -2.27
N GLN A 557 -24.07 -12.50 -3.12
CA GLN A 557 -22.84 -11.75 -3.38
C GLN A 557 -22.38 -10.97 -2.14
N PHE A 558 -23.27 -10.26 -1.46
CA PHE A 558 -22.87 -9.52 -0.25
C PHE A 558 -22.43 -10.45 0.88
N GLN A 559 -23.03 -11.64 1.03
CA GLN A 559 -22.56 -12.65 1.96
C GLN A 559 -21.16 -13.16 1.60
N LYS A 560 -20.90 -13.42 0.30
CA LYS A 560 -19.57 -13.78 -0.19
C LYS A 560 -18.52 -12.68 0.08
N ALA A 561 -18.90 -11.42 -0.05
CA ALA A 561 -18.02 -10.30 0.32
C ALA A 561 -17.69 -10.32 1.82
N LEU A 562 -18.66 -10.63 2.69
CA LEU A 562 -18.46 -10.75 4.15
C LEU A 562 -17.65 -11.99 4.57
N GLU A 563 -17.60 -13.05 3.75
CA GLU A 563 -16.69 -14.18 3.98
C GLU A 563 -15.21 -13.78 3.79
N LEU A 564 -14.93 -12.89 2.83
CA LEU A 564 -13.60 -12.38 2.52
C LEU A 564 -13.20 -11.23 3.47
N ASP A 565 -14.11 -10.28 3.65
CA ASP A 565 -13.98 -9.14 4.56
C ASP A 565 -15.25 -8.97 5.39
N SER A 566 -15.27 -9.58 6.57
CA SER A 566 -16.41 -9.51 7.50
C SER A 566 -16.68 -8.12 8.10
N GLU A 567 -15.88 -7.11 7.73
CA GLU A 567 -16.04 -5.71 8.13
C GLU A 567 -16.47 -4.84 6.92
N ASN A 568 -16.87 -5.46 5.79
CA ASN A 568 -17.20 -4.78 4.55
C ASN A 568 -18.47 -3.92 4.69
N GLN A 569 -18.27 -2.60 4.72
CA GLN A 569 -19.34 -1.62 4.93
C GLN A 569 -20.42 -1.66 3.83
N THR A 570 -20.01 -1.83 2.58
CA THR A 570 -20.93 -1.88 1.42
C THR A 570 -21.85 -3.09 1.51
N ALA A 571 -21.32 -4.26 1.86
CA ALA A 571 -22.11 -5.47 2.02
C ALA A 571 -23.12 -5.34 3.16
N HIS A 572 -22.68 -4.87 4.34
CA HIS A 572 -23.58 -4.65 5.48
C HIS A 572 -24.69 -3.64 5.16
N TYR A 573 -24.36 -2.52 4.53
CA TYR A 573 -25.36 -1.52 4.13
C TYR A 573 -26.43 -2.14 3.23
N ASN A 574 -26.04 -2.79 2.13
CA ASN A 574 -26.99 -3.32 1.16
C ASN A 574 -27.79 -4.51 1.73
N LEU A 575 -27.17 -5.39 2.53
CA LEU A 575 -27.90 -6.47 3.21
C LEU A 575 -28.96 -5.92 4.17
N SER A 576 -28.68 -4.82 4.87
CA SER A 576 -29.68 -4.18 5.74
C SER A 576 -30.91 -3.70 4.96
N LEU A 577 -30.71 -3.12 3.77
CA LEU A 577 -31.80 -2.66 2.90
C LEU A 577 -32.59 -3.84 2.35
N ILE A 578 -31.90 -4.85 1.79
CA ILE A 578 -32.55 -6.01 1.17
C ILE A 578 -33.35 -6.83 2.19
N TYR A 579 -32.80 -7.08 3.38
CA TYR A 579 -33.54 -7.82 4.40
C TYR A 579 -34.72 -7.05 4.97
N GLY A 580 -34.61 -5.72 5.08
CA GLY A 580 -35.75 -4.87 5.44
C GLY A 580 -36.88 -4.99 4.42
N GLU A 581 -36.57 -4.97 3.13
CA GLU A 581 -37.57 -5.16 2.05
C GLU A 581 -38.22 -6.54 2.06
N LEU A 582 -37.47 -7.57 2.45
CA LEU A 582 -37.97 -8.93 2.61
C LEU A 582 -38.71 -9.16 3.94
N GLY A 583 -38.84 -8.13 4.79
CA GLY A 583 -39.48 -8.23 6.11
C GLY A 583 -38.70 -9.05 7.14
N LYS A 584 -37.38 -9.26 6.93
CA LYS A 584 -36.49 -9.98 7.85
C LYS A 584 -35.79 -9.01 8.79
N GLU A 585 -36.58 -8.37 9.67
CA GLU A 585 -36.12 -7.24 10.50
C GLU A 585 -34.90 -7.57 11.39
N ASP A 586 -34.84 -8.76 12.00
CA ASP A 586 -33.70 -9.15 12.84
C ASP A 586 -32.37 -9.15 12.07
N LEU A 587 -32.38 -9.63 10.81
CA LEU A 587 -31.19 -9.63 9.95
C LEU A 587 -30.88 -8.23 9.44
N ALA A 588 -31.91 -7.42 9.16
CA ALA A 588 -31.75 -6.04 8.73
C ALA A 588 -31.09 -5.20 9.83
N GLU A 589 -31.55 -5.33 11.08
CA GLU A 589 -30.97 -4.64 12.24
C GLU A 589 -29.54 -5.08 12.49
N HIS A 590 -29.26 -6.39 12.48
CA HIS A 590 -27.89 -6.91 12.64
C HIS A 590 -26.90 -6.24 11.66
N HIS A 591 -27.27 -6.12 10.40
CA HIS A 591 -26.42 -5.51 9.39
C HIS A 591 -26.38 -3.97 9.47
N ARG A 592 -27.46 -3.33 9.96
CA ARG A 592 -27.48 -1.90 10.24
C ARG A 592 -26.52 -1.53 11.37
N GLU A 593 -26.54 -2.28 12.46
CA GLU A 593 -25.60 -2.14 13.58
C GLU A 593 -24.16 -2.37 13.13
N ALA A 594 -23.91 -3.43 12.35
CA ALA A 594 -22.59 -3.71 11.80
C ALA A 594 -22.10 -2.60 10.85
N HIS A 595 -22.98 -2.08 9.98
CA HIS A 595 -22.64 -0.96 9.11
C HIS A 595 -22.25 0.28 9.92
N GLU A 596 -23.04 0.68 10.92
CA GLU A 596 -22.73 1.86 11.74
C GLU A 596 -21.43 1.68 12.56
N LYS A 597 -21.18 0.47 13.06
CA LYS A 597 -19.94 0.12 13.75
C LYS A 597 -18.71 0.33 12.85
N TYR A 598 -18.76 -0.13 11.60
CA TYR A 598 -17.59 -0.12 10.71
C TYR A 598 -17.46 1.14 9.84
N ARG A 599 -18.53 1.93 9.68
CA ARG A 599 -18.54 3.16 8.89
C ARG A 599 -17.51 4.17 9.43
N PHE A 600 -16.87 4.96 8.56
CA PHE A 600 -16.01 6.06 9.00
C PHE A 600 -16.84 7.20 9.60
N ASP A 601 -16.25 7.97 10.50
CA ASP A 601 -16.86 9.20 11.00
C ASP A 601 -16.42 10.38 10.14
N ASP A 602 -17.30 10.78 9.23
CA ASP A 602 -17.05 11.88 8.28
C ASP A 602 -17.14 13.26 8.94
N ASN A 603 -17.75 13.39 10.13
CA ASN A 603 -18.08 14.69 10.74
C ASN A 603 -17.15 15.10 11.90
N ALA A 604 -16.51 14.16 12.58
CA ALA A 604 -15.74 14.48 13.79
C ALA A 604 -14.35 15.11 13.51
N ARG A 605 -13.88 15.09 12.26
CA ARG A 605 -12.50 15.45 11.88
C ARG A 605 -12.20 16.95 11.87
N ASP A 606 -13.18 17.79 11.57
CA ASP A 606 -12.94 19.19 11.16
C ASP A 606 -12.20 20.03 12.21
N ARG A 607 -12.59 19.89 13.48
CA ARG A 607 -11.95 20.62 14.58
C ARG A 607 -10.48 20.21 14.76
N ALA A 608 -10.20 18.91 14.83
CA ALA A 608 -8.85 18.40 15.04
C ALA A 608 -7.92 18.83 13.91
N VAL A 609 -8.39 18.74 12.66
CA VAL A 609 -7.64 19.18 11.48
C VAL A 609 -7.39 20.68 11.48
N ALA A 610 -8.39 21.50 11.82
CA ALA A 610 -8.23 22.94 11.88
C ALA A 610 -7.19 23.37 12.93
N VAL A 611 -7.23 22.76 14.12
CA VAL A 611 -6.25 23.01 15.20
C VAL A 611 -4.85 22.56 14.78
N ALA A 612 -4.71 21.36 14.21
CA ALA A 612 -3.43 20.85 13.74
C ALA A 612 -2.80 21.78 12.70
N ARG A 613 -3.58 22.22 11.70
CA ARG A 613 -3.12 23.15 10.66
C ARG A 613 -2.71 24.52 11.21
N ALA A 614 -3.34 24.98 12.29
CA ALA A 614 -2.97 26.24 12.92
C ALA A 614 -1.65 26.12 13.72
N ARG A 615 -1.39 24.93 14.30
CA ARG A 615 -0.23 24.69 15.17
C ARG A 615 1.04 24.33 14.41
N ASP A 616 0.91 23.58 13.31
CA ASP A 616 2.04 23.08 12.53
C ASP A 616 1.95 23.60 11.08
N PRO A 617 2.65 24.71 10.77
CA PRO A 617 2.65 25.29 9.42
C PRO A 617 3.19 24.34 8.34
N ALA A 618 4.18 23.50 8.68
CA ALA A 618 4.77 22.55 7.74
C ALA A 618 3.78 21.43 7.42
N ALA A 619 3.12 20.87 8.44
CA ALA A 619 2.08 19.86 8.24
C ALA A 619 0.84 20.45 7.54
N ARG A 620 0.50 21.72 7.82
CA ARG A 620 -0.54 22.44 7.07
C ARG A 620 -0.20 22.50 5.59
N HIS A 621 1.03 22.91 5.25
CA HIS A 621 1.54 22.95 3.88
C HIS A 621 1.46 21.57 3.21
N ALA A 622 1.98 20.52 3.86
CA ALA A 622 1.94 19.15 3.35
C ALA A 622 0.51 18.56 3.22
N SER A 623 -0.47 19.14 3.91
CA SER A 623 -1.89 18.73 3.86
C SER A 623 -2.73 19.44 2.79
N GLN A 624 -2.11 20.34 2.00
CA GLN A 624 -2.78 20.97 0.87
C GLN A 624 -3.04 19.95 -0.25
N SER A 625 -4.01 20.23 -1.11
CA SER A 625 -4.34 19.36 -2.24
C SER A 625 -3.21 19.32 -3.26
N ILE A 626 -2.66 20.49 -3.58
CA ILE A 626 -1.44 20.67 -4.38
C ILE A 626 -0.36 21.26 -3.47
N VAL A 627 0.80 20.60 -3.42
CA VAL A 627 1.92 21.00 -2.55
C VAL A 627 3.15 21.24 -3.42
N ILE A 628 3.74 22.44 -3.31
CA ILE A 628 4.97 22.82 -3.99
C ILE A 628 6.05 23.01 -2.92
N TYR A 629 7.09 22.19 -2.98
CA TYR A 629 8.22 22.27 -2.05
C TYR A 629 9.28 23.20 -2.63
N ASP A 630 9.40 24.40 -2.08
CA ASP A 630 10.41 25.38 -2.47
C ASP A 630 11.79 24.95 -1.96
N LEU A 631 12.71 24.69 -2.89
CA LEU A 631 14.08 24.26 -2.58
C LEU A 631 14.96 25.42 -2.10
N GLN A 632 14.53 26.66 -2.26
CA GLN A 632 15.24 27.87 -1.82
C GLN A 632 14.51 28.57 -0.65
N ARG A 633 13.62 27.85 0.03
CA ARG A 633 12.92 28.32 1.21
C ARG A 633 13.92 28.84 2.25
N GLU A 634 13.71 30.08 2.70
CA GLU A 634 14.47 30.64 3.83
C GLU A 634 14.16 29.82 5.09
N VAL A 635 15.21 29.36 5.77
CA VAL A 635 15.09 28.66 7.05
C VAL A 635 15.07 29.73 8.14
N ASP A 636 13.87 30.01 8.66
CA ASP A 636 13.66 30.90 9.81
C ASP A 636 14.37 30.42 11.09
#